data_AF-A0A4Y8CQM5-F1
#
_entry.id   AF-A0A4Y8CQM5-F1
#
_cell.length_a   1.000
_cell.length_b   1.000
_cell.length_c   1.000
_cell.angle_alpha   90.00
_cell.angle_beta   90.00
_cell.angle_gamma   90.00
#
_symmetry.space_group_name_H-M   'P 1'
#
loop_
_entity.id
_entity.type
_entity.pdbx_description
1 polymer ?
#
loop_
_entity_poly.entity_id
_entity_poly.type
_entity_poly.pdbx_seq_one_letter_code
_entity_poly.pdbx_strand_id
1 'polypeptide(L)'
;MDYVFVKRLGLSSLIREAMQAWSTGEVSRLVHRHGGRPIGSFEVDEVSGADQKTPHGRSNGTIPGKEIIRTIRYTPVHALFMDCTHDNEVPAQKRDARDTLPNAALVAMCSSAIGSVMGYDEIYPKLVEIVHETRLYTSASSEKEVKTGAGEGGIGGVKKLLNQIHSIMGKDGYAETYIHHEDQYITVHRVHPESRKGYFLIAHTAFPGYGNGNGGFNPVHLGGTKASHLGSWMLEVDTSEEAKKDVLEDKKYLRGLPSKVSNLPGVRMEYKDGETTISVRDKFPPGSIALFETWIPAAEHATGLDTFVTSGAKAAFSELDLVDLNVVLYKCEAEERDASEGKDGVYDIPGHGKLVYAGLQGWWSVLKNIIKDNNLGHPMCNHLREGQWALDYIIGRLEKMSNRSSYERLQKPTAWLKERFDAIRKMPSFLLPRYLGLVIRTAYRAAWERSLALMNEKVREGQWFLQDLAMVSVQQTGYVNSASLYPKKAVPSLAAGLPHFAVEWARCWGRDVFISARGLFLGTGRYAEAREHILAFSSVLKHGMIPNLLGSGNLPRYNSRDSIWFMLQTIQDYTNIVPNGLDLLKEKVPRRFLPYDDTFFDSDDPRAYSKTSVLEDIIQESLQRHASGMSFREANAGPNLDMQMSSEGFNIDIKVDWSNGLIFGGNQNNCGTWMDKMGESERAKSKGVPGTPRDGAAIEITGLLYSTLRWVAELHEKGKYKYAGVSTSDPKMQVITFSDWADKIKENFERCYYVPLDAKDDSKYDVNTPIVNRRGIYKDLYKSGKEYEDYQLRPNFPIAMTVAPDLFDDAHALNALFLADKVLRGPTGMATLDPADLNYRPYYINSEDSEDFSTSKGRNYHQGPEWLWPTGFFLRALLKFDLKRRKTPAAKTEAFQQITRRLAGCKEAIVSSDWAGLTELTQKDGAYCPDSSPTQAWSAGCLIDLYHDAAQYDVSQLSK
;
A
#
# COMPACT_ATOMS: atom_id res chain seq x y z
N MET A 1 -2.23 13.45 31.45
CA MET A 1 -1.47 13.01 32.64
C MET A 1 -1.94 11.65 33.14
N ASP A 2 -3.24 11.37 33.21
CA ASP A 2 -3.83 10.09 33.67
C ASP A 2 -3.16 8.84 33.08
N TYR A 3 -2.96 8.81 31.75
CA TYR A 3 -2.28 7.70 31.07
C TYR A 3 -0.87 7.42 31.64
N VAL A 4 -0.12 8.47 31.99
CA VAL A 4 1.24 8.34 32.55
C VAL A 4 1.17 7.72 33.94
N PHE A 5 0.22 8.12 34.78
CA PHE A 5 0.03 7.53 36.11
C PHE A 5 -0.40 6.07 36.02
N VAL A 6 -1.35 5.75 35.16
CA VAL A 6 -1.81 4.37 34.94
C VAL A 6 -0.65 3.49 34.47
N LYS A 7 0.12 3.96 33.47
CA LYS A 7 1.29 3.24 32.94
C LYS A 7 2.39 3.03 33.98
N ARG A 8 2.66 4.02 34.84
CA ARG A 8 3.77 3.96 35.80
C ARG A 8 3.39 3.25 37.11
N LEU A 9 2.17 3.41 37.59
CA LEU A 9 1.70 2.86 38.86
C LEU A 9 1.00 1.50 38.71
N GLY A 10 0.69 1.06 37.49
CA GLY A 10 0.00 -0.20 37.26
C GLY A 10 -1.46 -0.18 37.70
N LEU A 11 -2.14 0.97 37.59
CA LEU A 11 -3.56 1.08 37.93
C LEU A 11 -4.40 0.26 36.94
N SER A 12 -5.33 -0.54 37.45
CA SER A 12 -6.21 -1.37 36.61
C SER A 12 -7.44 -0.63 36.10
N SER A 13 -7.95 0.33 36.88
CA SER A 13 -9.15 1.12 36.57
C SER A 13 -9.05 2.53 37.15
N LEU A 14 -9.78 3.47 36.55
CA LEU A 14 -10.02 4.79 37.12
C LEU A 14 -11.50 4.95 37.49
N ILE A 15 -11.76 5.56 38.64
CA ILE A 15 -13.12 5.87 39.09
C ILE A 15 -13.74 6.92 38.16
N ARG A 16 -15.00 6.70 37.80
CA ARG A 16 -15.86 7.60 37.02
C ARG A 16 -17.19 7.73 37.75
N GLU A 17 -17.81 8.89 37.69
CA GLU A 17 -18.97 9.20 38.54
C GLU A 17 -20.16 9.66 37.69
N ALA A 18 -21.24 8.88 37.67
CA ALA A 18 -22.43 9.22 36.89
C ALA A 18 -23.17 10.43 37.48
N MET A 19 -23.12 10.61 38.81
CA MET A 19 -23.72 11.77 39.47
C MET A 19 -23.10 13.11 39.08
N GLN A 20 -21.92 13.15 38.44
CA GLN A 20 -21.33 14.41 37.98
C GLN A 20 -22.01 14.99 36.73
N ALA A 21 -22.83 14.20 36.02
CA ALA A 21 -23.58 14.71 34.89
C ALA A 21 -24.69 15.69 35.30
N TRP A 22 -24.69 16.86 34.67
CA TRP A 22 -25.64 17.95 34.93
C TRP A 22 -26.90 17.90 34.06
N SER A 23 -26.95 17.01 33.06
CA SER A 23 -28.10 16.83 32.18
C SER A 23 -28.15 15.41 31.62
N THR A 24 -29.30 15.03 31.03
CA THR A 24 -29.47 13.78 30.29
C THR A 24 -28.43 13.61 29.18
N GLY A 25 -28.14 14.67 28.44
CA GLY A 25 -27.10 14.65 27.41
C GLY A 25 -25.70 14.40 27.96
N GLU A 26 -25.40 14.87 29.17
CA GLU A 26 -24.11 14.61 29.79
C GLU A 26 -24.00 13.18 30.34
N VAL A 27 -25.10 12.62 30.89
CA VAL A 27 -25.16 11.20 31.26
C VAL A 27 -24.93 10.33 30.03
N SER A 28 -25.60 10.63 28.91
CA SER A 28 -25.45 9.84 27.67
C SER A 28 -24.02 9.87 27.15
N ARG A 29 -23.31 11.01 27.26
CA ARG A 29 -21.89 11.15 26.90
C ARG A 29 -20.97 10.30 27.78
N LEU A 30 -21.22 10.23 29.09
CA LEU A 30 -20.46 9.38 30.00
C LEU A 30 -20.73 7.90 29.73
N VAL A 31 -21.99 7.52 29.55
CA VAL A 31 -22.42 6.16 29.19
C VAL A 31 -21.82 5.76 27.84
N HIS A 32 -21.77 6.65 26.84
CA HIS A 32 -21.13 6.38 25.57
C HIS A 32 -19.62 6.12 25.72
N ARG A 33 -18.92 6.94 26.51
CA ARG A 33 -17.48 6.79 26.76
C ARG A 33 -17.11 5.47 27.45
N HIS A 34 -17.99 4.96 28.31
CA HIS A 34 -17.77 3.76 29.12
C HIS A 34 -18.58 2.54 28.65
N GLY A 35 -19.40 2.71 27.61
CA GLY A 35 -20.36 1.72 27.12
C GLY A 35 -19.70 0.53 26.46
N GLY A 36 -18.68 0.76 25.63
CA GLY A 36 -18.03 -0.27 24.84
C GLY A 36 -17.59 0.28 23.48
N ARG A 37 -17.32 -0.63 22.55
CA ARG A 37 -17.01 -0.27 21.16
C ARG A 37 -18.32 -0.12 20.36
N PRO A 38 -18.38 0.63 19.26
CA PRO A 38 -19.59 0.69 18.44
C PRO A 38 -20.05 -0.68 17.92
N ILE A 39 -21.36 -0.90 17.77
CA ILE A 39 -21.91 -2.10 17.11
C ILE A 39 -21.40 -2.21 15.67
N GLY A 40 -21.01 -3.42 15.27
CA GLY A 40 -20.46 -3.67 13.93
C GLY A 40 -19.01 -3.21 13.78
N SER A 41 -18.29 -3.07 14.89
CA SER A 41 -16.87 -2.74 14.88
C SER A 41 -16.04 -3.81 14.16
N PHE A 42 -14.93 -3.39 13.56
CA PHE A 42 -13.99 -4.31 12.94
C PHE A 42 -13.24 -5.15 13.97
N GLU A 43 -12.95 -6.41 13.62
CA GLU A 43 -12.01 -7.21 14.40
C GLU A 43 -10.60 -6.70 14.21
N VAL A 44 -9.96 -6.41 15.33
CA VAL A 44 -8.66 -5.72 15.34
C VAL A 44 -7.52 -6.73 15.48
N ASP A 45 -7.80 -7.88 16.09
CA ASP A 45 -6.85 -8.98 16.12
C ASP A 45 -6.84 -9.71 14.78
N GLU A 46 -5.65 -10.14 14.38
CA GLU A 46 -5.48 -10.93 13.18
C GLU A 46 -5.71 -12.39 13.50
N VAL A 47 -6.59 -13.01 12.74
CA VAL A 47 -6.82 -14.45 12.80
C VAL A 47 -6.08 -15.06 11.62
N SER A 48 -5.02 -15.82 11.89
CA SER A 48 -4.26 -16.62 10.94
C SER A 48 -4.47 -18.12 11.22
N GLY A 49 -4.04 -18.98 10.28
CA GLY A 49 -3.94 -20.42 10.54
C GLY A 49 -5.23 -21.24 10.51
N ALA A 50 -6.41 -20.66 10.29
CA ALA A 50 -7.70 -21.37 10.26
C ALA A 50 -7.76 -22.61 9.31
N ASP A 51 -6.80 -22.73 8.38
CA ASP A 51 -6.68 -23.83 7.41
C ASP A 51 -5.76 -25.00 7.88
N GLN A 52 -5.10 -24.94 9.04
CA GLN A 52 -4.23 -26.03 9.51
C GLN A 52 -5.04 -27.24 10.01
N LYS A 53 -5.03 -28.35 9.25
CA LYS A 53 -5.50 -29.66 9.74
C LYS A 53 -4.41 -30.35 10.54
N THR A 54 -4.66 -30.68 11.80
CA THR A 54 -3.78 -31.55 12.59
C THR A 54 -3.93 -33.02 12.17
N PRO A 55 -2.85 -33.81 12.14
CA PRO A 55 -2.92 -35.27 12.08
C PRO A 55 -3.54 -35.80 13.39
N HIS A 56 -4.50 -36.72 13.25
CA HIS A 56 -5.18 -37.52 14.29
C HIS A 56 -4.76 -37.33 15.76
N GLY A 57 -5.63 -36.72 16.57
CA GLY A 57 -5.52 -36.75 18.03
C GLY A 57 -6.69 -36.06 18.73
N ARG A 58 -7.45 -36.80 19.54
CA ARG A 58 -8.58 -36.29 20.36
C ARG A 58 -8.10 -35.20 21.33
N SER A 59 -8.77 -34.05 21.39
CA SER A 59 -8.71 -33.17 22.57
C SER A 59 -10.03 -32.44 22.81
N ASN A 60 -10.35 -32.24 24.09
CA ASN A 60 -11.59 -31.69 24.61
C ASN A 60 -11.71 -30.17 24.35
N GLY A 61 -12.72 -29.75 23.59
CA GLY A 61 -13.38 -28.45 23.75
C GLY A 61 -12.67 -27.18 23.26
N THR A 62 -11.38 -27.20 22.93
CA THR A 62 -10.69 -26.08 22.27
C THR A 62 -10.43 -26.44 20.82
N ILE A 63 -11.02 -25.71 19.87
CA ILE A 63 -10.77 -25.86 18.43
C ILE A 63 -9.27 -25.58 18.17
N PRO A 64 -8.44 -26.59 17.86
CA PRO A 64 -7.03 -26.37 17.59
C PRO A 64 -6.85 -26.02 16.10
N GLY A 65 -6.16 -24.92 15.81
CA GLY A 65 -5.83 -24.46 14.45
C GLY A 65 -5.91 -22.94 14.26
N LYS A 66 -6.55 -22.20 15.16
CA LYS A 66 -6.69 -20.73 15.06
C LYS A 66 -5.49 -20.06 15.74
N GLU A 67 -4.49 -19.65 14.97
CA GLU A 67 -3.46 -18.74 15.48
C GLU A 67 -4.06 -17.33 15.51
N ILE A 68 -4.09 -16.70 16.68
CA ILE A 68 -4.60 -15.33 16.83
C ILE A 68 -3.40 -14.45 17.16
N ILE A 69 -2.96 -13.66 16.20
CA ILE A 69 -1.94 -12.64 16.42
C ILE A 69 -2.63 -11.44 17.05
N ARG A 70 -2.41 -11.27 18.36
CA ARG A 70 -2.94 -10.15 19.13
C ARG A 70 -2.03 -8.95 18.98
N THR A 71 -2.57 -7.87 18.41
CA THR A 71 -1.81 -6.63 18.26
C THR A 71 -1.91 -5.81 19.54
N ILE A 72 -0.77 -5.54 20.19
CA ILE A 72 -0.74 -4.64 21.34
C ILE A 72 -1.02 -3.21 20.84
N ARG A 73 -2.14 -2.64 21.28
CA ARG A 73 -2.60 -1.31 20.87
C ARG A 73 -2.85 -0.42 22.06
N TYR A 74 -2.89 0.86 21.79
CA TYR A 74 -3.41 1.83 22.74
C TYR A 74 -4.90 1.55 22.98
N THR A 75 -5.29 1.36 24.23
CA THR A 75 -6.68 1.31 24.67
C THR A 75 -6.93 2.45 25.66
N PRO A 76 -8.13 3.05 25.67
CA PRO A 76 -8.53 3.93 26.75
C PRO A 76 -8.41 3.20 28.09
N VAL A 77 -8.03 3.94 29.14
CA VAL A 77 -7.93 3.39 30.50
C VAL A 77 -9.28 2.84 30.94
N HIS A 78 -9.28 1.64 31.52
CA HIS A 78 -10.51 1.00 32.00
C HIS A 78 -11.17 1.86 33.09
N ALA A 79 -12.51 1.82 33.13
CA ALA A 79 -13.30 2.57 34.08
C ALA A 79 -13.89 1.66 35.16
N LEU A 80 -13.97 2.20 36.38
CA LEU A 80 -14.90 1.78 37.40
C LEU A 80 -15.98 2.86 37.48
N PHE A 81 -17.13 2.60 36.87
CA PHE A 81 -18.18 3.59 36.70
C PHE A 81 -19.19 3.48 37.84
N MET A 82 -19.11 4.44 38.76
CA MET A 82 -19.97 4.53 39.93
C MET A 82 -21.27 5.22 39.53
N ASP A 83 -22.41 4.62 39.86
CA ASP A 83 -23.69 5.32 39.76
C ASP A 83 -23.73 6.53 40.70
N CYS A 84 -23.23 6.36 41.93
CA CYS A 84 -23.00 7.36 42.95
C CYS A 84 -21.83 6.94 43.85
N THR A 85 -20.89 7.84 44.10
CA THR A 85 -19.83 7.62 45.10
C THR A 85 -20.29 8.02 46.50
N HIS A 86 -19.48 7.70 47.51
CA HIS A 86 -19.72 8.15 48.89
C HIS A 86 -19.44 9.63 49.12
N ASP A 87 -18.92 10.35 48.11
CA ASP A 87 -18.70 11.81 48.15
C ASP A 87 -19.71 12.56 47.27
N ASN A 88 -20.64 11.87 46.62
CA ASN A 88 -21.62 12.48 45.73
C ASN A 88 -22.91 12.83 46.46
N GLU A 89 -23.47 14.00 46.14
CA GLU A 89 -24.88 14.28 46.42
C GLU A 89 -25.75 13.20 45.76
N VAL A 90 -26.64 12.61 46.55
CA VAL A 90 -27.58 11.57 46.10
C VAL A 90 -28.61 12.13 45.10
N PRO A 91 -29.28 11.30 44.29
CA PRO A 91 -30.29 11.77 43.34
C PRO A 91 -31.37 12.66 43.96
N ALA A 92 -31.80 12.38 45.18
CA ALA A 92 -32.79 13.20 45.90
C ALA A 92 -32.31 14.64 46.22
N GLN A 93 -31.01 14.90 46.18
CA GLN A 93 -30.43 16.24 46.36
C GLN A 93 -30.09 16.91 45.03
N LYS A 94 -29.50 16.16 44.09
CA LYS A 94 -28.92 16.70 42.87
C LYS A 94 -29.87 16.68 41.66
N ARG A 95 -30.83 15.75 41.67
CA ARG A 95 -31.79 15.49 40.58
C ARG A 95 -33.18 15.26 41.19
N ASP A 96 -34.02 14.49 40.51
CA ASP A 96 -35.19 13.86 41.12
C ASP A 96 -34.78 12.51 41.72
N ALA A 97 -35.31 12.16 42.90
CA ALA A 97 -35.04 10.88 43.55
C ALA A 97 -35.41 9.67 42.67
N ARG A 98 -36.39 9.84 41.76
CA ARG A 98 -36.81 8.83 40.78
C ARG A 98 -35.69 8.47 39.79
N ASP A 99 -34.71 9.35 39.56
CA ASP A 99 -33.60 9.11 38.61
C ASP A 99 -32.67 7.97 39.07
N THR A 100 -32.75 7.58 40.34
CA THR A 100 -31.95 6.47 40.89
C THR A 100 -32.06 5.21 40.03
N LEU A 101 -33.27 4.89 39.54
CA LEU A 101 -33.52 3.70 38.71
C LEU A 101 -32.91 3.80 37.29
N PRO A 102 -33.26 4.79 36.45
CA PRO A 102 -32.68 4.92 35.11
C PRO A 102 -31.17 5.16 35.13
N ASN A 103 -30.63 5.96 36.06
CA ASN A 103 -29.18 6.16 36.18
C ASN A 103 -28.45 4.85 36.52
N ALA A 104 -28.96 4.05 37.45
CA ALA A 104 -28.40 2.75 37.79
C ALA A 104 -28.43 1.78 36.60
N ALA A 105 -29.52 1.77 35.83
CA ALA A 105 -29.66 0.92 34.66
C ALA A 105 -28.68 1.29 33.54
N LEU A 106 -28.51 2.59 33.28
CA LEU A 106 -27.55 3.08 32.29
C LEU A 106 -26.10 2.72 32.62
N VAL A 107 -25.71 2.88 33.89
CA VAL A 107 -24.39 2.45 34.38
C VAL A 107 -24.23 0.94 34.25
N ALA A 108 -25.23 0.14 34.63
CA ALA A 108 -25.18 -1.31 34.52
C ALA A 108 -25.09 -1.81 33.06
N MET A 109 -25.56 -1.04 32.09
CA MET A 109 -25.40 -1.38 30.68
C MET A 109 -23.99 -1.15 30.15
N CYS A 110 -23.12 -0.41 30.85
CA CYS A 110 -21.76 -0.12 30.39
C CYS A 110 -20.82 -1.34 30.43
N SER A 111 -19.95 -1.48 29.43
CA SER A 111 -18.87 -2.50 29.37
C SER A 111 -17.64 -2.06 30.17
N SER A 112 -17.86 -1.77 31.45
CA SER A 112 -16.85 -1.37 32.43
C SER A 112 -17.15 -2.04 33.78
N ALA A 113 -16.23 -1.94 34.75
CA ALA A 113 -16.63 -2.23 36.13
C ALA A 113 -17.66 -1.18 36.59
N ILE A 114 -18.57 -1.57 37.48
CA ILE A 114 -19.57 -0.68 38.06
C ILE A 114 -19.53 -0.76 39.59
N GLY A 115 -20.01 0.29 40.26
CA GLY A 115 -20.16 0.30 41.71
C GLY A 115 -21.24 1.29 42.16
N SER A 116 -21.64 1.16 43.42
CA SER A 116 -22.65 1.99 44.09
C SER A 116 -22.29 2.14 45.56
N VAL A 117 -22.64 3.30 46.14
CA VAL A 117 -22.56 3.51 47.59
C VAL A 117 -23.83 2.99 48.27
N MET A 118 -23.68 2.42 49.47
CA MET A 118 -24.81 2.12 50.36
C MET A 118 -25.66 3.39 50.58
N GLY A 119 -26.98 3.29 50.44
CA GLY A 119 -27.89 4.43 50.53
C GLY A 119 -28.33 5.00 49.18
N TYR A 120 -27.59 4.75 48.09
CA TYR A 120 -28.06 5.09 46.74
C TYR A 120 -29.26 4.19 46.37
N ASP A 121 -29.08 2.87 46.46
CA ASP A 121 -30.12 1.90 46.11
C ASP A 121 -31.34 1.98 47.05
N GLU A 122 -31.13 2.40 48.30
CA GLU A 122 -32.16 2.63 49.33
C GLU A 122 -32.86 4.00 49.22
N ILE A 123 -32.44 4.88 48.32
CA ILE A 123 -33.03 6.23 48.14
C ILE A 123 -32.83 7.13 49.37
N TYR A 124 -31.60 7.25 49.86
CA TYR A 124 -31.32 8.19 50.95
C TYR A 124 -31.64 9.63 50.52
N PRO A 125 -32.22 10.44 51.43
CA PRO A 125 -32.60 11.81 51.09
C PRO A 125 -31.39 12.77 51.02
N LYS A 126 -30.26 12.36 51.63
CA LYS A 126 -29.06 13.19 51.75
C LYS A 126 -27.79 12.33 51.77
N LEU A 127 -26.71 12.88 51.21
CA LEU A 127 -25.35 12.38 51.35
C LEU A 127 -25.01 12.19 52.83
N VAL A 128 -24.43 11.03 53.13
CA VAL A 128 -23.97 10.68 54.48
C VAL A 128 -22.71 11.49 54.79
N GLU A 129 -22.74 12.24 55.89
CA GLU A 129 -21.61 13.07 56.31
C GLU A 129 -20.57 12.19 57.01
N ILE A 130 -19.38 12.08 56.42
CA ILE A 130 -18.39 11.06 56.79
C ILE A 130 -17.77 11.30 58.17
N VAL A 131 -17.75 12.54 58.67
CA VAL A 131 -17.03 12.89 59.91
C VAL A 131 -17.85 12.65 61.17
N HIS A 132 -19.13 13.01 61.18
CA HIS A 132 -19.95 13.05 62.40
C HIS A 132 -21.14 12.10 62.39
N GLU A 133 -21.44 11.43 61.28
CA GLU A 133 -22.54 10.47 61.24
C GLU A 133 -22.23 9.23 62.10
N THR A 134 -23.12 8.92 63.04
CA THR A 134 -22.98 7.76 63.94
C THR A 134 -24.12 6.75 63.80
N ARG A 135 -25.14 7.07 62.99
CA ARG A 135 -26.29 6.19 62.76
C ARG A 135 -25.88 4.95 61.96
N LEU A 136 -26.57 3.84 62.19
CA LEU A 136 -26.31 2.56 61.53
C LEU A 136 -27.08 2.45 60.22
N TYR A 137 -26.48 1.84 59.19
CA TYR A 137 -27.20 1.54 57.96
C TYR A 137 -28.39 0.60 58.22
N THR A 138 -29.51 0.89 57.57
CA THR A 138 -30.59 -0.10 57.37
C THR A 138 -30.97 -0.19 55.91
N SER A 139 -31.31 -1.40 55.47
CA SER A 139 -31.80 -1.69 54.12
C SER A 139 -32.71 -2.90 54.17
N ALA A 140 -33.90 -2.75 53.59
CA ALA A 140 -34.82 -3.88 53.41
C ALA A 140 -34.18 -5.02 52.60
N SER A 141 -33.19 -4.68 51.75
CA SER A 141 -32.43 -5.63 50.94
C SER A 141 -31.39 -6.43 51.75
N SER A 142 -31.05 -6.00 52.97
CA SER A 142 -30.11 -6.70 53.84
C SER A 142 -30.78 -7.65 54.85
N GLU A 143 -32.10 -7.54 55.04
CA GLU A 143 -32.84 -8.33 56.04
C GLU A 143 -33.37 -9.66 55.49
N LYS A 144 -33.65 -9.74 54.18
CA LYS A 144 -34.25 -10.90 53.51
C LYS A 144 -33.64 -11.10 52.13
N GLU A 145 -33.79 -12.30 51.57
CA GLU A 145 -33.35 -12.57 50.19
C GLU A 145 -34.08 -11.64 49.20
N VAL A 146 -33.31 -10.81 48.49
CA VAL A 146 -33.82 -9.88 47.47
C VAL A 146 -34.37 -10.67 46.29
N LYS A 147 -35.68 -10.55 46.01
CA LYS A 147 -36.31 -11.09 44.79
C LYS A 147 -36.16 -10.10 43.64
N THR A 148 -35.99 -10.59 42.43
CA THR A 148 -35.87 -9.73 41.23
C THR A 148 -37.22 -9.11 40.86
N GLY A 149 -37.20 -7.84 40.43
CA GLY A 149 -38.39 -7.12 39.96
C GLY A 149 -38.91 -6.06 40.93
N ALA A 150 -40.20 -5.74 40.81
CA ALA A 150 -40.90 -4.73 41.59
C ALA A 150 -40.90 -5.04 43.11
N GLY A 151 -40.82 -3.99 43.93
CA GLY A 151 -40.70 -4.11 45.39
C GLY A 151 -40.69 -2.76 46.09
N GLU A 152 -40.75 -2.76 47.41
CA GLU A 152 -40.69 -1.57 48.26
C GLU A 152 -39.29 -1.40 48.86
N GLY A 153 -38.95 -0.18 49.28
CA GLY A 153 -37.67 0.12 49.93
C GLY A 153 -36.51 0.33 48.97
N GLY A 154 -36.77 0.98 47.83
CA GLY A 154 -35.75 1.38 46.86
C GLY A 154 -35.66 0.48 45.62
N ILE A 155 -34.50 0.45 44.97
CA ILE A 155 -34.31 -0.21 43.66
C ILE A 155 -33.67 -1.61 43.76
N GLY A 156 -33.42 -2.14 44.95
CA GLY A 156 -32.63 -3.37 45.17
C GLY A 156 -33.08 -4.58 44.34
N GLY A 157 -34.38 -4.80 44.18
CA GLY A 157 -34.94 -5.90 43.38
C GLY A 157 -34.59 -5.80 41.88
N VAL A 158 -34.69 -4.60 41.30
CA VAL A 158 -34.30 -4.36 39.90
C VAL A 158 -32.79 -4.27 39.75
N LYS A 159 -32.07 -3.70 40.73
CA LYS A 159 -30.60 -3.67 40.75
C LYS A 159 -30.01 -5.08 40.73
N LYS A 160 -30.58 -6.03 41.46
CA LYS A 160 -30.17 -7.45 41.40
C LYS A 160 -30.26 -8.01 39.99
N LEU A 161 -31.36 -7.75 39.27
CA LEU A 161 -31.53 -8.17 37.87
C LEU A 161 -30.49 -7.52 36.96
N LEU A 162 -30.30 -6.20 37.07
CA LEU A 162 -29.31 -5.45 36.29
C LEU A 162 -27.89 -5.95 36.54
N ASN A 163 -27.50 -6.21 37.78
CA ASN A 163 -26.18 -6.74 38.14
C ASN A 163 -25.98 -8.18 37.62
N GLN A 164 -27.02 -9.03 37.64
CA GLN A 164 -26.96 -10.36 37.05
C GLN A 164 -26.72 -10.29 35.55
N ILE A 165 -27.48 -9.46 34.83
CA ILE A 165 -27.33 -9.25 33.39
C ILE A 165 -25.96 -8.63 33.08
N HIS A 166 -25.53 -7.62 33.82
CA HIS A 166 -24.20 -7.01 33.70
C HIS A 166 -23.07 -8.04 33.87
N SER A 167 -23.17 -8.91 34.88
CA SER A 167 -22.17 -9.94 35.15
C SER A 167 -22.12 -10.99 34.04
N ILE A 168 -23.27 -11.39 33.51
CA ILE A 168 -23.36 -12.30 32.35
C ILE A 168 -22.74 -11.62 31.12
N MET A 169 -23.17 -10.40 30.80
CA MET A 169 -22.63 -9.64 29.67
C MET A 169 -21.11 -9.43 29.76
N GLY A 170 -20.60 -9.13 30.95
CA GLY A 170 -19.16 -8.97 31.19
C GLY A 170 -18.38 -10.28 31.05
N LYS A 171 -18.88 -11.37 31.63
CA LYS A 171 -18.26 -12.70 31.55
C LYS A 171 -18.26 -13.25 30.12
N ASP A 172 -19.36 -13.07 29.41
CA ASP A 172 -19.56 -13.62 28.07
C ASP A 172 -19.03 -12.67 26.98
N GLY A 173 -18.50 -11.49 27.32
CA GLY A 173 -17.80 -10.63 26.37
C GLY A 173 -18.69 -9.73 25.50
N TYR A 174 -19.86 -9.33 25.99
CA TYR A 174 -20.73 -8.35 25.35
C TYR A 174 -20.04 -6.98 25.44
N ALA A 175 -19.39 -6.57 24.36
CA ALA A 175 -18.48 -5.41 24.34
C ALA A 175 -18.82 -4.37 23.29
N GLU A 176 -19.84 -4.63 22.45
CA GLU A 176 -20.32 -3.68 21.45
C GLU A 176 -21.57 -2.95 21.94
N THR A 177 -21.65 -1.65 21.73
CA THR A 177 -22.74 -0.80 22.20
C THR A 177 -23.18 0.26 21.20
N TYR A 178 -24.47 0.56 21.21
CA TYR A 178 -25.05 1.74 20.57
C TYR A 178 -25.82 2.53 21.63
N ILE A 179 -25.53 3.83 21.72
CA ILE A 179 -26.15 4.73 22.69
C ILE A 179 -26.83 5.84 21.91
N HIS A 180 -28.10 6.10 22.22
CA HIS A 180 -28.85 7.21 21.65
C HIS A 180 -29.47 8.05 22.77
N HIS A 181 -29.48 9.36 22.57
CA HIS A 181 -30.06 10.34 23.47
C HIS A 181 -31.11 11.15 22.72
N GLU A 182 -32.31 11.20 23.27
CA GLU A 182 -33.44 11.95 22.74
C GLU A 182 -34.16 12.64 23.91
N ASP A 183 -33.93 13.95 24.06
CA ASP A 183 -34.47 14.79 25.13
C ASP A 183 -34.27 14.19 26.55
N GLN A 184 -35.29 13.56 27.13
CA GLN A 184 -35.28 12.96 28.48
C GLN A 184 -34.88 11.47 28.49
N TYR A 185 -34.74 10.88 27.30
CA TYR A 185 -34.51 9.46 27.11
C TYR A 185 -33.07 9.15 26.71
N ILE A 186 -32.55 8.05 27.27
CA ILE A 186 -31.32 7.44 26.81
C ILE A 186 -31.64 5.98 26.51
N THR A 187 -31.25 5.52 25.32
CA THR A 187 -31.28 4.10 24.98
C THR A 187 -29.88 3.53 24.89
N VAL A 188 -29.73 2.30 25.35
CA VAL A 188 -28.47 1.57 25.29
C VAL A 188 -28.73 0.18 24.74
N HIS A 189 -28.16 -0.11 23.57
CA HIS A 189 -28.09 -1.46 23.03
C HIS A 189 -26.70 -2.01 23.31
N ARG A 190 -26.59 -3.12 24.04
CA ARG A 190 -25.31 -3.80 24.29
C ARG A 190 -25.36 -5.21 23.73
N VAL A 191 -24.43 -5.55 22.85
CA VAL A 191 -24.42 -6.79 22.07
C VAL A 191 -23.10 -7.54 22.16
N HIS A 192 -23.17 -8.85 22.01
CA HIS A 192 -22.04 -9.74 21.87
C HIS A 192 -21.46 -9.63 20.44
N PRO A 193 -20.14 -9.38 20.28
CA PRO A 193 -19.52 -9.19 18.96
C PRO A 193 -19.64 -10.39 18.01
N GLU A 194 -19.68 -11.63 18.51
CA GLU A 194 -19.83 -12.81 17.65
C GLU A 194 -21.29 -13.28 17.51
N SER A 195 -21.94 -13.68 18.61
CA SER A 195 -23.31 -14.22 18.59
C SER A 195 -24.42 -13.22 18.28
N ARG A 196 -24.14 -11.91 18.36
CA ARG A 196 -25.10 -10.81 18.16
C ARG A 196 -26.33 -10.84 19.07
N LYS A 197 -26.32 -11.67 20.11
CA LYS A 197 -27.25 -11.55 21.23
C LYS A 197 -26.93 -10.30 22.01
N GLY A 198 -27.93 -9.68 22.62
CA GLY A 198 -27.75 -8.44 23.35
C GLY A 198 -28.91 -8.07 24.24
N TYR A 199 -28.75 -6.95 24.93
CA TYR A 199 -29.80 -6.34 25.73
C TYR A 199 -30.02 -4.91 25.27
N PHE A 200 -31.29 -4.53 25.17
CA PHE A 200 -31.71 -3.17 24.83
C PHE A 200 -32.40 -2.54 26.03
N LEU A 201 -31.94 -1.36 26.43
CA LEU A 201 -32.48 -0.57 27.52
C LEU A 201 -33.09 0.72 26.95
N ILE A 202 -34.31 1.05 27.38
CA ILE A 202 -34.88 2.39 27.30
C ILE A 202 -34.91 2.95 28.72
N ALA A 203 -34.24 4.07 28.97
CA ALA A 203 -34.22 4.74 30.26
C ALA A 203 -34.79 6.16 30.14
N HIS A 204 -35.88 6.42 30.84
CA HIS A 204 -36.45 7.77 30.98
C HIS A 204 -35.87 8.40 32.24
N THR A 205 -34.87 9.27 32.05
CA THR A 205 -34.18 9.95 33.15
C THR A 205 -35.10 10.94 33.88
N ALA A 206 -34.76 11.32 35.11
CA ALA A 206 -35.53 12.26 35.92
C ALA A 206 -34.65 13.42 36.41
N PHE A 207 -34.40 14.38 35.52
CA PHE A 207 -33.76 15.65 35.89
C PHE A 207 -34.80 16.68 36.35
N PRO A 208 -34.40 17.69 37.14
CA PRO A 208 -35.31 18.72 37.62
C PRO A 208 -36.06 19.41 36.46
N GLY A 209 -37.37 19.59 36.62
CA GLY A 209 -38.25 20.20 35.62
C GLY A 209 -38.98 19.20 34.71
N TYR A 210 -38.69 17.90 34.80
CA TYR A 210 -39.43 16.89 34.05
C TYR A 210 -40.80 16.61 34.70
N GLY A 211 -41.83 16.46 33.86
CA GLY A 211 -43.21 16.22 34.31
C GLY A 211 -43.49 14.77 34.70
N ASN A 212 -44.74 14.33 34.56
CA ASN A 212 -45.15 12.94 34.81
C ASN A 212 -45.67 12.21 33.55
N GLY A 213 -45.50 12.83 32.38
CA GLY A 213 -45.87 12.25 31.09
C GLY A 213 -44.77 11.35 30.50
N ASN A 214 -44.97 10.88 29.28
CA ASN A 214 -44.01 10.03 28.56
C ASN A 214 -42.95 10.82 27.75
N GLY A 215 -42.87 12.14 27.87
CA GLY A 215 -41.82 12.95 27.23
C GLY A 215 -41.79 12.92 25.69
N GLY A 216 -42.78 12.34 25.00
CA GLY A 216 -42.87 12.35 23.54
C GLY A 216 -41.81 11.51 22.80
N PHE A 217 -41.30 10.43 23.41
CA PHE A 217 -40.26 9.58 22.82
C PHE A 217 -40.69 8.90 21.51
N ASN A 218 -39.87 9.04 20.47
CA ASN A 218 -40.15 8.42 19.18
C ASN A 218 -40.02 6.88 19.21
N PRO A 219 -40.75 6.15 18.35
CA PRO A 219 -40.54 4.72 18.18
C PRO A 219 -39.09 4.38 17.83
N VAL A 220 -38.55 3.35 18.48
CA VAL A 220 -37.22 2.83 18.20
C VAL A 220 -37.32 1.72 17.17
N HIS A 221 -36.50 1.81 16.12
CA HIS A 221 -36.41 0.83 15.04
C HIS A 221 -35.13 0.00 15.19
N LEU A 222 -35.27 -1.31 15.41
CA LEU A 222 -34.18 -2.27 15.49
C LEU A 222 -34.14 -3.12 14.21
N GLY A 223 -33.44 -2.62 13.20
CA GLY A 223 -33.31 -3.30 11.90
C GLY A 223 -32.62 -4.67 12.02
N GLY A 224 -33.16 -5.67 11.34
CA GLY A 224 -32.63 -7.03 11.32
C GLY A 224 -32.65 -7.77 12.67
N THR A 225 -33.28 -7.19 13.69
CA THR A 225 -33.15 -7.60 15.08
C THR A 225 -34.53 -7.95 15.64
N LYS A 226 -34.63 -9.08 16.32
CA LYS A 226 -35.78 -9.43 17.17
C LYS A 226 -35.51 -9.02 18.60
N ALA A 227 -36.58 -8.70 19.33
CA ALA A 227 -36.50 -8.40 20.74
C ALA A 227 -37.59 -9.14 21.53
N SER A 228 -37.31 -9.41 22.81
CA SER A 228 -38.22 -9.98 23.79
C SER A 228 -38.25 -9.08 25.04
N HIS A 229 -39.44 -8.70 25.49
CA HIS A 229 -39.61 -7.83 26.66
C HIS A 229 -39.31 -8.59 27.95
N LEU A 230 -38.33 -8.13 28.72
CA LEU A 230 -37.98 -8.71 30.03
C LEU A 230 -38.77 -8.05 31.16
N GLY A 231 -39.02 -6.74 31.04
CA GLY A 231 -39.83 -6.01 32.01
C GLY A 231 -39.72 -4.50 31.85
N SER A 232 -40.69 -3.81 32.45
CA SER A 232 -40.73 -2.35 32.54
C SER A 232 -41.10 -1.94 33.95
N TRP A 233 -40.35 -0.99 34.49
CA TRP A 233 -40.45 -0.58 35.89
C TRP A 233 -40.41 0.93 35.98
N MET A 234 -41.14 1.49 36.95
CA MET A 234 -41.01 2.88 37.37
C MET A 234 -40.70 2.94 38.86
N LEU A 235 -39.86 3.90 39.25
CA LEU A 235 -39.59 4.21 40.66
C LEU A 235 -40.53 5.34 41.11
N GLU A 236 -41.31 5.06 42.14
CA GLU A 236 -42.13 6.03 42.86
C GLU A 236 -41.42 6.36 44.18
N VAL A 237 -41.26 7.64 44.50
CA VAL A 237 -40.61 8.10 45.73
C VAL A 237 -41.47 9.16 46.38
N ASP A 238 -41.78 9.00 47.66
CA ASP A 238 -42.37 10.05 48.47
C ASP A 238 -41.27 11.04 48.89
N THR A 239 -41.27 12.20 48.24
CA THR A 239 -40.33 13.30 48.50
C THR A 239 -40.97 14.45 49.27
N SER A 240 -42.12 14.21 49.91
CA SER A 240 -42.77 15.18 50.79
C SER A 240 -41.84 15.61 51.92
N GLU A 241 -42.04 16.84 52.41
CA GLU A 241 -41.23 17.37 53.50
C GLU A 241 -41.47 16.56 54.79
N GLU A 242 -42.67 16.00 54.96
CA GLU A 242 -43.01 15.07 56.03
C GLU A 242 -42.18 13.77 55.95
N ALA A 243 -42.10 13.14 54.77
CA ALA A 243 -41.33 11.92 54.57
C ALA A 243 -39.82 12.15 54.75
N LYS A 244 -39.29 13.27 54.24
CA LYS A 244 -37.88 13.66 54.46
C LYS A 244 -37.60 13.88 55.95
N LYS A 245 -38.48 14.57 56.66
CA LYS A 245 -38.32 14.85 58.10
C LYS A 245 -38.34 13.56 58.92
N ASP A 246 -39.30 12.66 58.68
CA ASP A 246 -39.41 11.38 59.38
C ASP A 246 -38.13 10.54 59.24
N VAL A 247 -37.59 10.47 58.02
CA VAL A 247 -36.36 9.74 57.72
C VAL A 247 -35.13 10.40 58.36
N LEU A 248 -35.04 11.73 58.36
CA LEU A 248 -33.90 12.46 58.91
C LEU A 248 -33.88 12.53 60.44
N GLU A 249 -35.05 12.47 61.10
CA GLU A 249 -35.19 12.52 62.57
C GLU A 249 -34.88 11.18 63.27
N ASP A 250 -34.77 10.07 62.52
CA ASP A 250 -34.30 8.80 63.08
C ASP A 250 -32.87 8.96 63.62
N LYS A 251 -32.74 8.84 64.95
CA LYS A 251 -31.48 9.03 65.67
C LYS A 251 -30.59 7.79 65.69
N LYS A 252 -31.09 6.64 65.24
CA LYS A 252 -30.40 5.36 65.35
C LYS A 252 -30.02 4.79 63.99
N TYR A 253 -30.88 4.94 62.98
CA TYR A 253 -30.70 4.31 61.68
C TYR A 253 -30.72 5.31 60.52
N LEU A 254 -29.87 5.07 59.53
CA LEU A 254 -29.91 5.74 58.24
C LEU A 254 -30.96 5.05 57.37
N ARG A 255 -32.06 5.76 57.09
CA ARG A 255 -33.20 5.25 56.33
C ARG A 255 -33.30 5.92 54.97
N GLY A 256 -33.85 5.17 54.02
CA GLY A 256 -34.26 5.68 52.72
C GLY A 256 -35.63 6.34 52.75
N LEU A 257 -35.91 7.18 51.76
CA LEU A 257 -37.25 7.71 51.53
C LEU A 257 -38.24 6.58 51.21
N PRO A 258 -39.51 6.68 51.67
CA PRO A 258 -40.55 5.75 51.28
C PRO A 258 -40.63 5.68 49.75
N SER A 259 -40.37 4.50 49.21
CA SER A 259 -40.21 4.31 47.78
C SER A 259 -40.67 2.92 47.36
N LYS A 260 -41.16 2.84 46.11
CA LYS A 260 -41.69 1.62 45.53
C LYS A 260 -41.35 1.56 44.04
N VAL A 261 -40.80 0.43 43.62
CA VAL A 261 -40.70 0.09 42.21
C VAL A 261 -41.96 -0.65 41.80
N SER A 262 -42.68 -0.11 40.81
CA SER A 262 -43.93 -0.66 40.29
C SER A 262 -43.75 -1.17 38.85
N ASN A 263 -44.46 -2.26 38.49
CA ASN A 263 -44.48 -2.76 37.12
C ASN A 263 -45.29 -1.82 36.21
N LEU A 264 -44.77 -1.54 35.01
CA LEU A 264 -45.48 -0.81 33.97
C LEU A 264 -46.03 -1.79 32.91
N PRO A 265 -47.32 -1.71 32.51
CA PRO A 265 -47.86 -2.51 31.41
C PRO A 265 -47.15 -2.13 30.09
N GLY A 266 -46.54 -3.13 29.46
CA GLY A 266 -45.42 -3.01 28.52
C GLY A 266 -45.61 -2.09 27.31
N VAL A 267 -44.51 -1.40 27.00
CA VAL A 267 -44.03 -0.97 25.67
C VAL A 267 -44.64 -1.82 24.53
N ARG A 268 -45.13 -1.15 23.47
CA ARG A 268 -45.64 -1.82 22.26
C ARG A 268 -44.46 -2.31 21.43
N MET A 269 -44.52 -3.57 20.98
CA MET A 269 -43.51 -4.17 20.13
C MET A 269 -44.14 -4.77 18.89
N GLU A 270 -43.60 -4.46 17.73
CA GLU A 270 -44.05 -5.01 16.45
C GLU A 270 -42.85 -5.49 15.66
N TYR A 271 -42.93 -6.71 15.12
CA TYR A 271 -41.93 -7.25 14.21
C TYR A 271 -42.51 -7.35 12.81
N LYS A 272 -41.98 -6.58 11.87
CA LYS A 272 -42.42 -6.55 10.48
C LYS A 272 -41.22 -6.33 9.56
N ASP A 273 -41.20 -7.04 8.43
CA ASP A 273 -40.18 -6.87 7.37
C ASP A 273 -38.72 -6.96 7.85
N GLY A 274 -38.46 -7.77 8.89
CA GLY A 274 -37.12 -7.95 9.46
C GLY A 274 -36.73 -6.92 10.52
N GLU A 275 -37.61 -6.00 10.89
CA GLU A 275 -37.37 -4.93 11.87
C GLU A 275 -38.28 -5.09 13.08
N THR A 276 -37.74 -4.84 14.29
CA THR A 276 -38.56 -4.67 15.49
C THR A 276 -38.74 -3.18 15.79
N THR A 277 -39.99 -2.73 15.83
CA THR A 277 -40.37 -1.39 16.29
C THR A 277 -40.82 -1.44 17.74
N ILE A 278 -40.22 -0.63 18.60
CA ILE A 278 -40.55 -0.51 20.02
C ILE A 278 -41.08 0.89 20.30
N SER A 279 -42.29 1.01 20.86
CA SER A 279 -42.91 2.30 21.20
C SER A 279 -43.33 2.34 22.66
N VAL A 280 -42.94 3.39 23.37
CA VAL A 280 -43.42 3.63 24.74
C VAL A 280 -44.90 4.05 24.72
N ARG A 281 -45.67 3.64 25.73
CA ARG A 281 -47.07 4.02 25.89
C ARG A 281 -47.19 5.37 26.62
N ASP A 282 -48.40 5.91 26.72
CA ASP A 282 -48.69 7.19 27.39
C ASP A 282 -48.22 7.23 28.86
N LYS A 283 -48.26 6.08 29.56
CA LYS A 283 -47.80 5.95 30.95
C LYS A 283 -46.39 5.37 31.01
N PHE A 284 -45.39 6.22 30.82
CA PHE A 284 -43.96 5.91 31.01
C PHE A 284 -43.24 7.14 31.60
N PRO A 285 -43.47 7.49 32.88
CA PRO A 285 -43.00 8.74 33.48
C PRO A 285 -41.47 8.78 33.69
N PRO A 286 -40.85 9.95 33.96
CA PRO A 286 -39.46 10.03 34.40
C PRO A 286 -39.19 9.12 35.60
N GLY A 287 -38.02 8.48 35.61
CA GLY A 287 -37.67 7.44 36.58
C GLY A 287 -38.11 6.03 36.16
N SER A 288 -38.37 5.82 34.87
CA SER A 288 -38.80 4.54 34.31
C SER A 288 -37.75 3.90 33.42
N ILE A 289 -37.75 2.57 33.36
CA ILE A 289 -36.93 1.79 32.43
C ILE A 289 -37.75 0.70 31.73
N ALA A 290 -37.34 0.31 30.53
CA ALA A 290 -37.80 -0.89 29.84
C ALA A 290 -36.59 -1.66 29.31
N LEU A 291 -36.56 -2.97 29.59
CA LEU A 291 -35.43 -3.84 29.27
C LEU A 291 -35.89 -4.98 28.36
N PHE A 292 -35.07 -5.28 27.36
CA PHE A 292 -35.34 -6.29 26.36
C PHE A 292 -34.11 -7.16 26.12
N GLU A 293 -34.33 -8.45 25.88
CA GLU A 293 -33.34 -9.30 25.22
C GLU A 293 -33.46 -9.12 23.71
N THR A 294 -32.35 -9.12 22.99
CA THR A 294 -32.29 -8.90 21.54
C THR A 294 -31.40 -9.92 20.87
N TRP A 295 -31.73 -10.28 19.62
CA TRP A 295 -30.89 -11.15 18.80
C TRP A 295 -31.16 -10.89 17.31
N ILE A 296 -30.18 -11.21 16.47
CA ILE A 296 -30.29 -11.10 15.02
C ILE A 296 -30.52 -12.52 14.48
N PRO A 297 -31.71 -12.87 13.97
CA PRO A 297 -32.00 -14.24 13.50
C PRO A 297 -31.01 -14.72 12.44
N ALA A 298 -30.63 -13.83 11.53
CA ALA A 298 -29.66 -14.15 10.48
C ALA A 298 -28.25 -14.46 11.06
N ALA A 299 -27.96 -13.98 12.27
CA ALA A 299 -26.68 -14.13 12.96
C ALA A 299 -26.70 -15.19 14.07
N GLU A 300 -27.78 -15.97 14.24
CA GLU A 300 -27.82 -17.07 15.23
C GLU A 300 -26.71 -18.12 14.99
N HIS A 301 -26.15 -18.16 13.78
CA HIS A 301 -24.99 -18.98 13.40
C HIS A 301 -23.71 -18.14 13.12
N ALA A 302 -23.66 -16.87 13.54
CA ALA A 302 -22.57 -15.94 13.17
C ALA A 302 -21.20 -16.29 13.77
N THR A 303 -21.13 -17.00 14.90
CA THR A 303 -19.88 -17.62 15.38
C THR A 303 -19.27 -18.56 14.33
N GLY A 304 -20.13 -19.24 13.55
CA GLY A 304 -19.72 -20.00 12.38
C GLY A 304 -19.41 -19.12 11.17
N LEU A 305 -20.11 -18.00 10.99
CA LEU A 305 -19.92 -17.08 9.85
C LEU A 305 -18.54 -16.41 9.86
N ASP A 306 -18.08 -15.89 11.01
CA ASP A 306 -16.74 -15.28 11.13
C ASP A 306 -15.64 -16.29 10.76
N THR A 307 -15.81 -17.56 11.13
CA THR A 307 -14.89 -18.66 10.73
C THR A 307 -15.04 -19.01 9.24
N PHE A 308 -16.27 -19.05 8.73
CA PHE A 308 -16.56 -19.36 7.33
C PHE A 308 -16.00 -18.32 6.36
N VAL A 309 -16.12 -17.03 6.70
CA VAL A 309 -15.60 -15.93 5.87
C VAL A 309 -14.07 -15.77 5.93
N THR A 310 -13.42 -16.39 6.92
CA THR A 310 -11.96 -16.32 7.11
C THR A 310 -11.21 -17.62 6.79
N SER A 311 -11.90 -18.67 6.33
CA SER A 311 -11.32 -19.99 6.06
C SER A 311 -11.40 -20.40 4.57
N GLY A 312 -10.51 -21.30 4.17
CA GLY A 312 -10.46 -21.89 2.83
C GLY A 312 -9.85 -20.99 1.76
N ALA A 313 -9.46 -19.76 2.08
CA ALA A 313 -8.91 -18.81 1.11
C ALA A 313 -7.56 -19.30 0.55
N LYS A 314 -6.67 -19.85 1.39
CA LYS A 314 -5.37 -20.35 0.92
C LYS A 314 -5.53 -21.46 -0.12
N ALA A 315 -6.46 -22.38 0.13
CA ALA A 315 -6.78 -23.47 -0.80
C ALA A 315 -7.46 -22.97 -2.08
N ALA A 316 -8.33 -21.96 -1.99
CA ALA A 316 -8.98 -21.40 -3.18
C ALA A 316 -7.98 -20.68 -4.10
N PHE A 317 -6.94 -20.05 -3.55
CA PHE A 317 -5.95 -19.27 -4.30
C PHE A 317 -4.68 -20.08 -4.63
N SER A 318 -4.57 -21.35 -4.22
CA SER A 318 -3.33 -22.13 -4.32
C SER A 318 -2.90 -22.48 -5.73
N GLU A 319 -3.78 -22.39 -6.72
CA GLU A 319 -3.50 -22.73 -8.12
C GLU A 319 -3.12 -21.50 -8.98
N LEU A 320 -3.35 -20.30 -8.46
CA LEU A 320 -3.04 -19.06 -9.17
C LEU A 320 -1.54 -18.95 -9.43
N ASP A 321 -1.18 -18.44 -10.60
CA ASP A 321 0.18 -17.97 -10.86
C ASP A 321 0.30 -16.44 -10.67
N LEU A 322 1.50 -15.88 -10.89
CA LEU A 322 1.75 -14.46 -10.71
C LEU A 322 1.00 -13.57 -11.72
N VAL A 323 0.58 -14.12 -12.86
CA VAL A 323 -0.19 -13.38 -13.87
C VAL A 323 -1.68 -13.37 -13.49
N ASP A 324 -2.21 -14.48 -12.98
CA ASP A 324 -3.56 -14.51 -12.39
C ASP A 324 -3.69 -13.49 -11.24
N LEU A 325 -2.65 -13.41 -10.40
CA LEU A 325 -2.60 -12.52 -9.24
C LEU A 325 -2.59 -11.04 -9.62
N ASN A 326 -2.14 -10.67 -10.83
CA ASN A 326 -2.30 -9.31 -11.36
C ASN A 326 -3.79 -8.90 -11.44
N VAL A 327 -4.65 -9.79 -11.94
CA VAL A 327 -6.10 -9.54 -12.06
C VAL A 327 -6.77 -9.49 -10.70
N VAL A 328 -6.40 -10.42 -9.81
CA VAL A 328 -6.98 -10.53 -8.47
C VAL A 328 -6.63 -9.33 -7.60
N LEU A 329 -5.37 -8.90 -7.60
CA LEU A 329 -4.90 -7.86 -6.70
C LEU A 329 -4.99 -6.45 -7.30
N TYR A 330 -4.68 -6.26 -8.58
CA TYR A 330 -4.36 -4.94 -9.13
C TYR A 330 -5.34 -4.49 -10.22
N LYS A 331 -4.89 -4.38 -11.47
CA LYS A 331 -5.58 -3.72 -12.60
C LYS A 331 -5.94 -2.26 -12.32
N CYS A 332 -5.16 -1.33 -12.86
CA CYS A 332 -5.54 0.07 -12.85
C CYS A 332 -6.73 0.33 -13.79
N GLU A 333 -7.36 1.51 -13.72
CA GLU A 333 -8.55 1.81 -14.52
C GLU A 333 -8.34 1.62 -16.02
N ALA A 334 -7.18 2.02 -16.55
CA ALA A 334 -6.86 1.83 -17.97
C ALA A 334 -6.82 0.35 -18.35
N GLU A 335 -6.19 -0.51 -17.53
CA GLU A 335 -6.12 -1.94 -17.80
C GLU A 335 -7.48 -2.64 -17.65
N GLU A 336 -8.29 -2.25 -16.67
CA GLU A 336 -9.63 -2.83 -16.46
C GLU A 336 -10.58 -2.45 -17.60
N ARG A 337 -10.50 -1.19 -18.09
CA ARG A 337 -11.24 -0.73 -19.26
C ARG A 337 -10.79 -1.46 -20.51
N ASP A 338 -9.50 -1.57 -20.73
CA ASP A 338 -8.97 -2.31 -21.87
C ASP A 338 -9.42 -3.77 -21.87
N ALA A 339 -9.32 -4.44 -20.72
CA ALA A 339 -9.79 -5.81 -20.57
C ALA A 339 -11.29 -5.92 -20.87
N SER A 340 -12.12 -4.95 -20.46
CA SER A 340 -13.58 -4.99 -20.58
C SER A 340 -14.16 -4.31 -21.82
N GLU A 341 -13.33 -3.91 -22.79
CA GLU A 341 -13.76 -3.12 -23.97
C GLU A 341 -14.47 -1.81 -23.56
N GLY A 342 -13.97 -1.16 -22.50
CA GLY A 342 -14.45 0.11 -21.95
C GLY A 342 -15.66 0.01 -21.03
N LYS A 343 -16.24 -1.19 -20.85
CA LYS A 343 -17.49 -1.41 -20.10
C LYS A 343 -17.32 -1.27 -18.58
N ASP A 344 -16.20 -1.76 -18.06
CA ASP A 344 -15.90 -1.78 -16.63
C ASP A 344 -14.67 -0.89 -16.34
N GLY A 345 -14.64 -0.27 -15.16
CA GLY A 345 -13.50 0.50 -14.67
C GLY A 345 -13.25 0.19 -13.20
N VAL A 346 -12.45 1.03 -12.54
CA VAL A 346 -12.30 0.97 -11.07
C VAL A 346 -13.58 1.42 -10.37
N TYR A 347 -13.85 0.85 -9.19
CA TYR A 347 -15.02 1.19 -8.40
C TYR A 347 -14.92 2.62 -7.85
N ASP A 348 -16.02 3.37 -7.92
CA ASP A 348 -16.16 4.71 -7.34
C ASP A 348 -16.99 4.63 -6.05
N ILE A 349 -16.41 5.11 -4.96
CA ILE A 349 -17.05 5.13 -3.64
C ILE A 349 -17.60 6.54 -3.42
N PRO A 350 -18.94 6.71 -3.33
CA PRO A 350 -19.54 8.02 -3.06
C PRO A 350 -18.93 8.68 -1.81
N GLY A 351 -18.50 9.94 -1.95
CA GLY A 351 -17.88 10.72 -0.88
C GLY A 351 -16.40 10.39 -0.60
N HIS A 352 -15.79 9.46 -1.33
CA HIS A 352 -14.34 9.17 -1.28
C HIS A 352 -13.69 9.33 -2.66
N GLY A 353 -14.26 8.73 -3.69
CA GLY A 353 -13.74 8.72 -5.06
C GLY A 353 -13.38 7.32 -5.55
N LYS A 354 -12.71 7.28 -6.71
CA LYS A 354 -12.29 6.04 -7.37
C LYS A 354 -11.15 5.34 -6.62
N LEU A 355 -11.24 4.02 -6.56
CA LEU A 355 -10.10 3.18 -6.19
C LEU A 355 -8.99 3.26 -7.26
N VAL A 356 -7.73 3.17 -6.84
CA VAL A 356 -6.58 3.15 -7.78
C VAL A 356 -6.46 1.83 -8.55
N TYR A 357 -7.00 0.75 -8.00
CA TYR A 357 -7.03 -0.60 -8.56
C TYR A 357 -8.45 -1.17 -8.49
N ALA A 358 -8.81 -1.97 -9.49
CA ALA A 358 -10.08 -2.70 -9.52
C ALA A 358 -10.06 -3.93 -8.61
N GLY A 359 -8.88 -4.55 -8.46
CA GLY A 359 -8.63 -5.72 -7.63
C GLY A 359 -8.55 -5.44 -6.13
N LEU A 360 -8.26 -6.50 -5.37
CA LEU A 360 -8.29 -6.50 -3.90
C LEU A 360 -7.33 -5.48 -3.26
N GLN A 361 -6.21 -5.12 -3.91
CA GLN A 361 -5.32 -4.08 -3.42
C GLN A 361 -6.04 -2.73 -3.32
N GLY A 362 -6.87 -2.36 -4.30
CA GLY A 362 -7.59 -1.08 -4.27
C GLY A 362 -8.51 -0.98 -3.05
N TRP A 363 -9.25 -2.05 -2.78
CA TRP A 363 -10.08 -2.17 -1.58
C TRP A 363 -9.25 -2.18 -0.29
N TRP A 364 -8.14 -2.93 -0.28
CA TRP A 364 -7.29 -3.07 0.90
C TRP A 364 -6.54 -1.78 1.26
N SER A 365 -6.07 -1.01 0.27
CA SER A 365 -5.42 0.29 0.48
C SER A 365 -6.29 1.24 1.29
N VAL A 366 -7.61 1.20 1.08
CA VAL A 366 -8.60 1.98 1.84
C VAL A 366 -8.97 1.29 3.16
N LEU A 367 -9.31 -0.01 3.11
CA LEU A 367 -9.82 -0.75 4.27
C LEU A 367 -8.79 -0.95 5.39
N LYS A 368 -7.48 -1.04 5.08
CA LYS A 368 -6.44 -1.30 6.09
C LYS A 368 -6.47 -0.27 7.23
N ASN A 369 -6.64 1.01 6.89
CA ASN A 369 -6.69 2.10 7.87
C ASN A 369 -8.06 2.19 8.54
N ILE A 370 -9.14 2.01 7.78
CA ILE A 370 -10.51 1.95 8.33
C ILE A 370 -10.63 0.88 9.41
N ILE A 371 -10.09 -0.31 9.16
CA ILE A 371 -10.09 -1.44 10.10
C ILE A 371 -9.21 -1.12 11.32
N LYS A 372 -7.98 -0.66 11.08
CA LYS A 372 -7.01 -0.32 12.14
C LYS A 372 -7.57 0.70 13.12
N ASP A 373 -8.21 1.75 12.60
CA ASP A 373 -8.72 2.86 13.39
C ASP A 373 -10.20 2.67 13.81
N ASN A 374 -10.82 1.56 13.39
CA ASN A 374 -12.24 1.28 13.55
C ASN A 374 -13.15 2.44 13.07
N ASN A 375 -12.78 3.06 11.96
CA ASN A 375 -13.45 4.25 11.42
C ASN A 375 -14.75 3.90 10.69
N LEU A 376 -15.78 3.54 11.45
CA LEU A 376 -17.11 3.22 10.91
C LEU A 376 -17.81 4.41 10.25
N GLY A 377 -17.31 5.64 10.44
CA GLY A 377 -17.83 6.87 9.82
C GLY A 377 -17.27 7.15 8.42
N HIS A 378 -16.35 6.33 7.92
CA HIS A 378 -15.77 6.50 6.59
C HIS A 378 -16.84 6.37 5.48
N PRO A 379 -16.74 7.14 4.37
CA PRO A 379 -17.69 7.06 3.26
C PRO A 379 -17.90 5.63 2.72
N MET A 380 -16.83 4.83 2.62
CA MET A 380 -16.91 3.39 2.33
C MET A 380 -17.90 2.64 3.25
N CYS A 381 -17.84 2.86 4.56
CA CYS A 381 -18.72 2.18 5.50
C CYS A 381 -20.17 2.66 5.36
N ASN A 382 -20.39 3.94 5.04
CA ASN A 382 -21.73 4.46 4.73
C ASN A 382 -22.28 3.79 3.46
N HIS A 383 -21.49 3.78 2.39
CA HIS A 383 -21.87 3.18 1.11
C HIS A 383 -22.25 1.70 1.24
N LEU A 384 -21.49 0.94 2.05
CA LEU A 384 -21.77 -0.47 2.34
C LEU A 384 -23.03 -0.66 3.22
N ARG A 385 -23.46 0.35 3.97
CA ARG A 385 -24.76 0.30 4.67
C ARG A 385 -25.91 0.65 3.74
N GLU A 386 -25.68 1.50 2.75
CA GLU A 386 -26.67 1.94 1.78
C GLU A 386 -26.98 0.88 0.73
N GLY A 387 -26.00 0.04 0.36
CA GLY A 387 -26.25 -1.05 -0.57
C GLY A 387 -25.12 -2.05 -0.71
N GLN A 388 -25.38 -3.08 -1.53
CA GLN A 388 -24.51 -4.25 -1.69
C GLN A 388 -23.69 -4.23 -3.00
N TRP A 389 -23.66 -3.10 -3.71
CA TRP A 389 -23.05 -2.96 -5.03
C TRP A 389 -21.56 -3.33 -5.07
N ALA A 390 -20.81 -3.08 -3.99
CA ALA A 390 -19.41 -3.47 -3.87
C ALA A 390 -19.22 -5.00 -4.01
N LEU A 391 -20.16 -5.79 -3.48
CA LEU A 391 -20.12 -7.25 -3.60
C LEU A 391 -20.29 -7.68 -5.06
N ASP A 392 -21.25 -7.06 -5.74
CA ASP A 392 -21.56 -7.34 -7.14
C ASP A 392 -20.40 -6.97 -8.06
N TYR A 393 -19.77 -5.82 -7.82
CA TYR A 393 -18.61 -5.38 -8.59
C TYR A 393 -17.43 -6.35 -8.46
N ILE A 394 -17.05 -6.72 -7.23
CA ILE A 394 -15.88 -7.57 -6.97
C ILE A 394 -16.06 -8.96 -7.58
N ILE A 395 -17.25 -9.56 -7.46
CA ILE A 395 -17.53 -10.86 -8.09
C ILE A 395 -17.64 -10.71 -9.60
N GLY A 396 -18.43 -9.75 -10.09
CA GLY A 396 -18.75 -9.62 -11.50
C GLY A 396 -17.51 -9.45 -12.37
N ARG A 397 -16.50 -8.71 -11.89
CA ARG A 397 -15.23 -8.60 -12.62
C ARG A 397 -14.48 -9.94 -12.70
N LEU A 398 -14.40 -10.69 -11.60
CA LEU A 398 -13.68 -11.96 -11.55
C LEU A 398 -14.40 -13.07 -12.31
N GLU A 399 -15.74 -13.11 -12.29
CA GLU A 399 -16.54 -14.02 -13.11
C GLU A 399 -16.27 -13.80 -14.59
N LYS A 400 -16.38 -12.54 -15.07
CA LYS A 400 -16.08 -12.18 -16.46
C LYS A 400 -14.66 -12.59 -16.87
N MET A 401 -13.67 -12.38 -16.01
CA MET A 401 -12.27 -12.74 -16.29
C MET A 401 -12.05 -14.25 -16.28
N SER A 402 -12.67 -14.98 -15.34
CA SER A 402 -12.52 -16.45 -15.20
C SER A 402 -13.08 -17.26 -16.38
N ASN A 403 -13.92 -16.63 -17.21
CA ASN A 403 -14.45 -17.22 -18.46
C ASN A 403 -13.49 -17.10 -19.64
N ARG A 404 -12.34 -16.44 -19.48
CA ARG A 404 -11.28 -16.38 -20.49
C ARG A 404 -10.33 -17.55 -20.32
N SER A 405 -9.92 -18.18 -21.42
CA SER A 405 -8.99 -19.32 -21.41
C SER A 405 -7.65 -19.01 -20.72
N SER A 406 -7.19 -17.76 -20.75
CA SER A 406 -5.97 -17.31 -20.07
C SER A 406 -6.08 -17.22 -18.54
N TYR A 407 -7.28 -17.34 -17.97
CA TYR A 407 -7.56 -17.06 -16.55
C TYR A 407 -8.50 -18.10 -15.91
N GLU A 408 -8.55 -19.33 -16.42
CA GLU A 408 -9.42 -20.40 -15.91
C GLU A 408 -9.18 -20.70 -14.41
N ARG A 409 -7.96 -20.46 -13.91
CA ARG A 409 -7.60 -20.67 -12.49
C ARG A 409 -8.29 -19.70 -11.55
N LEU A 410 -8.86 -18.60 -12.05
CA LEU A 410 -9.67 -17.67 -11.27
C LEU A 410 -11.01 -18.26 -10.82
N GLN A 411 -11.48 -19.38 -11.41
CA GLN A 411 -12.76 -19.98 -11.05
C GLN A 411 -12.87 -20.33 -9.56
N LYS A 412 -11.81 -20.88 -8.95
CA LYS A 412 -11.82 -21.27 -7.52
C LYS A 412 -11.86 -20.06 -6.59
N PRO A 413 -11.02 -19.02 -6.74
CA PRO A 413 -11.16 -17.78 -5.99
C PRO A 413 -12.51 -17.09 -6.18
N THR A 414 -13.03 -17.06 -7.41
CA THR A 414 -14.34 -16.48 -7.73
C THR A 414 -15.46 -17.21 -7.00
N ALA A 415 -15.47 -18.55 -7.06
CA ALA A 415 -16.44 -19.37 -6.33
C ALA A 415 -16.33 -19.16 -4.81
N TRP A 416 -15.10 -19.11 -4.29
CA TRP A 416 -14.85 -18.84 -2.87
C TRP A 416 -15.43 -17.49 -2.45
N LEU A 417 -15.15 -16.41 -3.19
CA LEU A 417 -15.69 -15.06 -2.92
C LEU A 417 -17.21 -15.05 -3.01
N LYS A 418 -17.77 -15.69 -4.04
CA LYS A 418 -19.22 -15.78 -4.24
C LYS A 418 -19.93 -16.43 -3.07
N GLU A 419 -19.45 -17.58 -2.60
CA GLU A 419 -20.00 -18.27 -1.43
C GLU A 419 -20.01 -17.38 -0.17
N ARG A 420 -18.94 -16.61 0.05
CA ARG A 420 -18.83 -15.72 1.22
C ARG A 420 -19.72 -14.50 1.08
N PHE A 421 -19.79 -13.90 -0.10
CA PHE A 421 -20.68 -12.77 -0.35
C PHE A 421 -22.15 -13.19 -0.24
N ASP A 422 -22.54 -14.32 -0.80
CA ASP A 422 -23.90 -14.87 -0.69
C ASP A 422 -24.30 -15.12 0.78
N ALA A 423 -23.33 -15.49 1.64
CA ALA A 423 -23.56 -15.62 3.08
C ALA A 423 -23.78 -14.27 3.78
N ILE A 424 -22.95 -13.26 3.48
CA ILE A 424 -23.00 -11.95 4.18
C ILE A 424 -24.14 -11.05 3.66
N ARG A 425 -24.68 -11.29 2.45
CA ARG A 425 -25.87 -10.56 1.93
C ARG A 425 -27.10 -10.67 2.82
N LYS A 426 -27.18 -11.73 3.61
CA LYS A 426 -28.28 -12.00 4.55
C LYS A 426 -28.15 -11.21 5.85
N MET A 427 -27.01 -10.57 6.09
CA MET A 427 -26.76 -9.82 7.31
C MET A 427 -27.42 -8.44 7.25
N PRO A 428 -27.84 -7.88 8.40
CA PRO A 428 -28.27 -6.49 8.47
C PRO A 428 -27.19 -5.53 7.95
N SER A 429 -27.61 -4.46 7.29
CA SER A 429 -26.72 -3.54 6.57
C SER A 429 -25.61 -2.95 7.45
N PHE A 430 -25.90 -2.66 8.72
CA PHE A 430 -24.91 -2.12 9.67
C PHE A 430 -23.74 -3.08 9.97
N LEU A 431 -23.88 -4.39 9.70
CA LEU A 431 -22.80 -5.38 9.83
C LEU A 431 -22.02 -5.61 8.53
N LEU A 432 -22.52 -5.14 7.38
CA LEU A 432 -21.89 -5.39 6.09
C LEU A 432 -20.45 -4.83 6.00
N PRO A 433 -20.14 -3.61 6.51
CA PRO A 433 -18.78 -3.11 6.52
C PRO A 433 -17.78 -4.07 7.18
N ARG A 434 -18.11 -4.59 8.36
CA ARG A 434 -17.28 -5.54 9.11
C ARG A 434 -17.03 -6.80 8.30
N TYR A 435 -18.09 -7.43 7.81
CA TYR A 435 -17.99 -8.71 7.11
C TYR A 435 -17.28 -8.60 5.77
N LEU A 436 -17.52 -7.53 5.00
CA LEU A 436 -16.72 -7.26 3.81
C LEU A 436 -15.25 -7.09 4.18
N GLY A 437 -14.94 -6.30 5.22
CA GLY A 437 -13.58 -6.12 5.71
C GLY A 437 -12.87 -7.45 6.04
N LEU A 438 -13.58 -8.38 6.69
CA LEU A 438 -13.05 -9.72 6.98
C LEU A 438 -12.79 -10.54 5.71
N VAL A 439 -13.73 -10.57 4.76
CA VAL A 439 -13.57 -11.32 3.51
C VAL A 439 -12.42 -10.76 2.68
N ILE A 440 -12.38 -9.43 2.48
CA ILE A 440 -11.33 -8.78 1.68
C ILE A 440 -9.97 -8.93 2.33
N ARG A 441 -9.84 -8.76 3.65
CA ARG A 441 -8.58 -9.02 4.37
C ARG A 441 -8.10 -10.45 4.13
N THR A 442 -8.99 -11.43 4.23
CA THR A 442 -8.66 -12.86 4.08
C THR A 442 -8.24 -13.17 2.65
N ALA A 443 -9.02 -12.73 1.66
CA ALA A 443 -8.72 -12.93 0.24
C ALA A 443 -7.42 -12.23 -0.18
N TYR A 444 -7.22 -10.98 0.25
CA TYR A 444 -6.02 -10.20 -0.02
C TYR A 444 -4.78 -10.90 0.54
N ARG A 445 -4.82 -11.36 1.79
CA ARG A 445 -3.71 -12.10 2.39
C ARG A 445 -3.41 -13.40 1.66
N ALA A 446 -4.42 -14.17 1.30
CA ALA A 446 -4.23 -15.41 0.55
C ALA A 446 -3.57 -15.15 -0.81
N ALA A 447 -3.99 -14.11 -1.52
CA ALA A 447 -3.39 -13.70 -2.79
C ALA A 447 -1.95 -13.17 -2.62
N TRP A 448 -1.71 -12.35 -1.61
CA TRP A 448 -0.39 -11.81 -1.29
C TRP A 448 0.60 -12.92 -0.90
N GLU A 449 0.23 -13.79 0.04
CA GLU A 449 1.04 -14.94 0.45
C GLU A 449 1.30 -15.90 -0.72
N ARG A 450 0.29 -16.13 -1.57
CA ARG A 450 0.47 -16.93 -2.79
C ARG A 450 1.49 -16.29 -3.73
N SER A 451 1.46 -14.97 -3.88
CA SER A 451 2.42 -14.24 -4.71
C SER A 451 3.84 -14.43 -4.20
N LEU A 452 4.07 -14.24 -2.89
CA LEU A 452 5.38 -14.45 -2.29
C LEU A 452 5.85 -15.91 -2.36
N ALA A 453 4.94 -16.88 -2.21
CA ALA A 453 5.26 -18.30 -2.29
C ALA A 453 5.73 -18.75 -3.69
N LEU A 454 5.37 -18.01 -4.74
CA LEU A 454 5.79 -18.25 -6.12
C LEU A 454 7.10 -17.55 -6.48
N MET A 455 7.57 -16.62 -5.63
CA MET A 455 8.85 -15.95 -5.79
C MET A 455 9.98 -16.75 -5.14
N ASN A 456 11.22 -16.39 -5.47
CA ASN A 456 12.40 -17.05 -4.91
C ASN A 456 12.51 -16.88 -3.38
N GLU A 457 13.35 -17.72 -2.77
CA GLU A 457 13.57 -17.75 -1.32
C GLU A 457 14.03 -16.41 -0.75
N LYS A 458 14.90 -15.68 -1.46
CA LYS A 458 15.42 -14.38 -1.02
C LYS A 458 14.32 -13.33 -0.82
N VAL A 459 13.28 -13.35 -1.67
CA VAL A 459 12.12 -12.48 -1.52
C VAL A 459 11.19 -12.99 -0.42
N ARG A 460 10.87 -14.29 -0.46
CA ARG A 460 9.93 -14.92 0.49
C ARG A 460 10.37 -14.74 1.95
N GLU A 461 11.67 -14.86 2.21
CA GLU A 461 12.28 -14.74 3.53
C GLU A 461 12.93 -13.35 3.76
N GLY A 462 12.79 -12.47 2.77
CA GLY A 462 13.26 -11.10 2.82
C GLY A 462 12.45 -10.23 3.77
N GLN A 463 12.99 -9.05 4.10
CA GLN A 463 12.26 -8.06 4.90
C GLN A 463 11.01 -7.53 4.16
N TRP A 464 10.05 -6.99 4.91
CA TRP A 464 8.80 -6.43 4.39
C TRP A 464 9.00 -5.49 3.18
N PHE A 465 10.00 -4.61 3.21
CA PHE A 465 10.22 -3.65 2.11
C PHE A 465 10.64 -4.33 0.81
N LEU A 466 11.42 -5.42 0.88
CA LEU A 466 11.76 -6.20 -0.32
C LEU A 466 10.54 -6.93 -0.86
N GLN A 467 9.68 -7.45 0.01
CA GLN A 467 8.43 -8.10 -0.38
C GLN A 467 7.48 -7.11 -1.07
N ASP A 468 7.31 -5.91 -0.52
CA ASP A 468 6.48 -4.86 -1.12
C ASP A 468 7.02 -4.43 -2.50
N LEU A 469 8.33 -4.23 -2.64
CA LEU A 469 8.96 -3.94 -3.93
C LEU A 469 8.75 -5.09 -4.93
N ALA A 470 8.90 -6.34 -4.49
CA ALA A 470 8.71 -7.51 -5.36
C ALA A 470 7.26 -7.63 -5.87
N MET A 471 6.29 -7.18 -5.08
CA MET A 471 4.88 -7.16 -5.49
C MET A 471 4.58 -6.16 -6.61
N VAL A 472 5.45 -5.16 -6.84
CA VAL A 472 5.39 -4.32 -8.05
C VAL A 472 5.58 -5.14 -9.33
N SER A 473 6.32 -6.25 -9.29
CA SER A 473 6.42 -7.15 -10.46
C SER A 473 5.06 -7.74 -10.86
N VAL A 474 4.19 -8.01 -9.88
CA VAL A 474 2.83 -8.52 -10.08
C VAL A 474 1.91 -7.40 -10.56
N GLN A 475 2.11 -6.15 -10.09
CA GLN A 475 1.39 -4.97 -10.59
C GLN A 475 1.64 -4.75 -12.09
N GLN A 476 2.91 -4.74 -12.49
CA GLN A 476 3.30 -4.28 -13.82
C GLN A 476 3.18 -5.37 -14.90
N THR A 477 3.08 -6.65 -14.53
CA THR A 477 3.11 -7.76 -15.50
C THR A 477 1.77 -8.49 -15.55
N GLY A 478 1.09 -8.42 -16.69
CA GLY A 478 -0.18 -9.11 -16.92
C GLY A 478 -0.61 -9.03 -18.38
N TYR A 479 -1.77 -9.60 -18.70
CA TYR A 479 -2.38 -9.44 -20.02
C TYR A 479 -3.20 -8.15 -20.10
N VAL A 480 -3.16 -7.53 -21.27
CA VAL A 480 -4.10 -6.51 -21.76
C VAL A 480 -4.49 -6.89 -23.20
N ASN A 481 -5.65 -6.44 -23.66
CA ASN A 481 -6.16 -6.70 -25.00
C ASN A 481 -5.43 -5.86 -26.07
N SER A 482 -5.12 -4.59 -25.76
CA SER A 482 -4.53 -3.65 -26.73
C SER A 482 -3.01 -3.74 -26.89
N ALA A 483 -2.32 -4.51 -26.05
CA ALA A 483 -0.85 -4.61 -26.08
C ALA A 483 -0.35 -6.00 -25.69
N SER A 484 0.78 -6.38 -26.30
CA SER A 484 1.49 -7.63 -26.03
C SER A 484 2.98 -7.43 -26.34
N LEU A 485 3.77 -8.51 -26.29
CA LEU A 485 5.14 -8.52 -26.79
C LEU A 485 5.24 -8.82 -28.29
N TYR A 486 4.18 -9.38 -28.87
CA TYR A 486 4.13 -9.82 -30.26
C TYR A 486 2.86 -9.35 -30.98
N PRO A 487 2.86 -9.19 -32.31
CA PRO A 487 1.71 -8.61 -33.03
C PRO A 487 0.47 -9.50 -33.02
N LYS A 488 0.66 -10.82 -32.97
CA LYS A 488 -0.39 -11.84 -33.16
C LYS A 488 -0.46 -12.87 -32.04
N LYS A 489 0.31 -12.69 -30.97
CA LYS A 489 0.37 -13.61 -29.82
C LYS A 489 0.17 -12.80 -28.55
N ALA A 490 -0.90 -13.08 -27.81
CA ALA A 490 -1.13 -12.50 -26.50
C ALA A 490 -0.22 -13.19 -25.47
N VAL A 491 0.62 -12.41 -24.80
CA VAL A 491 1.47 -12.87 -23.69
C VAL A 491 1.47 -11.82 -22.59
N PRO A 492 1.76 -12.22 -21.33
CA PRO A 492 1.95 -11.25 -20.26
C PRO A 492 3.10 -10.31 -20.63
N SER A 493 2.87 -9.02 -20.50
CA SER A 493 3.85 -8.00 -20.85
C SER A 493 4.02 -7.03 -19.68
N LEU A 494 5.23 -6.50 -19.53
CA LEU A 494 5.55 -5.53 -18.50
C LEU A 494 5.10 -4.12 -18.94
N ALA A 495 4.25 -3.50 -18.14
CA ALA A 495 3.97 -2.08 -18.19
C ALA A 495 5.14 -1.30 -17.58
N ALA A 496 5.51 -0.17 -18.19
CA ALA A 496 6.52 0.70 -17.59
C ALA A 496 6.02 1.26 -16.24
N GLY A 497 4.77 1.70 -16.17
CA GLY A 497 4.15 2.20 -14.94
C GLY A 497 2.66 2.46 -15.07
N LEU A 498 1.98 2.49 -13.92
CA LEU A 498 0.54 2.65 -13.86
C LEU A 498 0.18 4.05 -13.36
N PRO A 499 -0.90 4.67 -13.86
CA PRO A 499 -1.77 4.19 -14.95
C PRO A 499 -1.32 4.63 -16.35
N HIS A 500 -0.35 5.55 -16.48
CA HIS A 500 -0.05 6.25 -17.72
C HIS A 500 0.54 5.36 -18.83
N PHE A 501 1.28 4.32 -18.45
CA PHE A 501 2.03 3.45 -19.37
C PHE A 501 1.55 2.00 -19.25
N ALA A 502 0.22 1.82 -19.23
CA ALA A 502 -0.40 0.54 -18.90
C ALA A 502 -1.00 -0.20 -20.11
N VAL A 503 -1.38 0.49 -21.19
CA VAL A 503 -2.14 -0.12 -22.30
C VAL A 503 -1.66 0.41 -23.66
N GLU A 504 -2.16 -0.20 -24.73
CA GLU A 504 -1.88 0.17 -26.11
C GLU A 504 -0.37 0.26 -26.42
N TRP A 505 0.01 1.19 -27.30
CA TRP A 505 1.40 1.44 -27.64
C TRP A 505 2.22 1.81 -26.40
N ALA A 506 1.66 2.58 -25.46
CA ALA A 506 2.36 3.13 -24.31
C ALA A 506 2.74 2.11 -23.22
N ARG A 507 2.39 0.82 -23.36
CA ARG A 507 2.66 -0.19 -22.32
C ARG A 507 4.14 -0.58 -22.22
N CYS A 508 4.74 -0.99 -23.35
CA CYS A 508 6.04 -1.67 -23.37
C CYS A 508 7.14 -0.80 -23.96
N TRP A 509 8.09 -0.41 -23.10
CA TRP A 509 9.27 0.36 -23.46
C TRP A 509 10.53 -0.47 -23.21
N GLY A 510 11.36 -0.69 -24.24
CA GLY A 510 12.55 -1.53 -24.16
C GLY A 510 13.52 -1.07 -23.09
N ARG A 511 13.68 0.24 -22.94
CA ARG A 511 14.50 0.83 -21.88
C ARG A 511 13.99 0.40 -20.50
N ASP A 512 12.75 0.73 -20.18
CA ASP A 512 12.11 0.44 -18.90
C ASP A 512 12.09 -1.06 -18.60
N VAL A 513 11.78 -1.88 -19.60
CA VAL A 513 11.77 -3.35 -19.50
C VAL A 513 13.13 -3.84 -19.05
N PHE A 514 14.21 -3.45 -19.72
CA PHE A 514 15.54 -4.01 -19.44
C PHE A 514 16.25 -3.35 -18.25
N ILE A 515 15.88 -2.14 -17.86
CA ILE A 515 16.28 -1.58 -16.56
C ILE A 515 15.57 -2.34 -15.41
N SER A 516 14.29 -2.68 -15.59
CA SER A 516 13.48 -3.29 -14.54
C SER A 516 13.64 -4.81 -14.42
N ALA A 517 13.95 -5.50 -15.52
CA ALA A 517 13.90 -6.96 -15.62
C ALA A 517 14.82 -7.66 -14.61
N ARG A 518 15.99 -7.10 -14.35
CA ARG A 518 16.92 -7.66 -13.36
C ARG A 518 16.30 -7.72 -11.97
N GLY A 519 15.67 -6.65 -11.51
CA GLY A 519 14.99 -6.62 -10.21
C GLY A 519 13.65 -7.36 -10.22
N LEU A 520 12.74 -6.94 -11.11
CA LEU A 520 11.34 -7.42 -11.10
C LEU A 520 11.16 -8.84 -11.60
N PHE A 521 12.08 -9.36 -12.44
CA PHE A 521 12.02 -10.73 -12.91
C PHE A 521 13.13 -11.61 -12.32
N LEU A 522 14.40 -11.29 -12.55
CA LEU A 522 15.48 -12.16 -12.06
C LEU A 522 15.57 -12.15 -10.53
N GLY A 523 15.44 -10.97 -9.92
CA GLY A 523 15.47 -10.76 -8.48
C GLY A 523 14.29 -11.41 -7.74
N THR A 524 13.18 -11.67 -8.43
CA THR A 524 11.97 -12.32 -7.88
C THR A 524 11.83 -13.80 -8.29
N GLY A 525 12.63 -14.30 -9.23
CA GLY A 525 12.57 -15.69 -9.72
C GLY A 525 11.67 -15.91 -10.94
N ARG A 526 11.19 -14.85 -11.61
CA ARG A 526 10.31 -14.90 -12.79
C ARG A 526 11.10 -15.04 -14.09
N TYR A 527 11.91 -16.11 -14.16
CA TYR A 527 12.85 -16.30 -15.26
C TYR A 527 12.16 -16.52 -16.62
N ALA A 528 10.99 -17.16 -16.63
CA ALA A 528 10.23 -17.41 -17.85
C ALA A 528 9.77 -16.10 -18.51
N GLU A 529 9.25 -15.17 -17.72
CA GLU A 529 8.85 -13.85 -18.20
C GLU A 529 10.05 -13.03 -18.68
N ALA A 530 11.19 -13.05 -17.97
CA ALA A 530 12.42 -12.41 -18.44
C ALA A 530 12.86 -12.97 -19.80
N ARG A 531 12.87 -14.29 -19.95
CA ARG A 531 13.19 -14.97 -21.21
C ARG A 531 12.25 -14.53 -22.33
N GLU A 532 10.94 -14.52 -22.11
CA GLU A 532 9.97 -14.13 -23.14
C GLU A 532 10.20 -12.68 -23.62
N HIS A 533 10.46 -11.75 -22.70
CA HIS A 533 10.77 -10.36 -23.05
C HIS A 533 12.09 -10.25 -23.85
N ILE A 534 13.15 -10.95 -23.44
CA ILE A 534 14.42 -10.98 -24.18
C ILE A 534 14.20 -11.48 -25.60
N LEU A 535 13.48 -12.59 -25.78
CA LEU A 535 13.25 -13.17 -27.12
C LEU A 535 12.35 -12.27 -27.98
N ALA A 536 11.33 -11.63 -27.39
CA ALA A 536 10.46 -10.71 -28.10
C ALA A 536 11.22 -9.49 -28.64
N PHE A 537 11.98 -8.79 -27.79
CA PHE A 537 12.79 -7.65 -28.23
C PHE A 537 13.93 -8.07 -29.18
N SER A 538 14.49 -9.27 -29.00
CA SER A 538 15.45 -9.85 -29.95
C SER A 538 14.85 -10.08 -31.34
N SER A 539 13.56 -10.41 -31.41
CA SER A 539 12.88 -10.64 -32.69
C SER A 539 12.80 -9.37 -33.53
N VAL A 540 12.69 -8.21 -32.88
CA VAL A 540 12.58 -6.88 -33.48
C VAL A 540 13.90 -6.12 -33.46
N LEU A 541 15.07 -6.78 -33.40
CA LEU A 541 16.32 -6.05 -33.59
C LEU A 541 16.38 -5.53 -35.04
N LYS A 542 16.72 -4.25 -35.19
CA LYS A 542 16.94 -3.55 -36.46
C LYS A 542 17.98 -2.48 -36.23
N HIS A 543 18.80 -2.14 -37.23
CA HIS A 543 19.91 -1.21 -37.04
C HIS A 543 20.90 -1.68 -35.97
N GLY A 544 21.02 -2.97 -35.66
CA GLY A 544 21.82 -3.42 -34.51
C GLY A 544 21.35 -2.91 -33.15
N MET A 545 20.11 -2.42 -33.07
CA MET A 545 19.48 -1.81 -31.90
C MET A 545 18.13 -2.49 -31.62
N ILE A 546 17.64 -2.36 -30.40
CA ILE A 546 16.24 -2.64 -30.07
C ILE A 546 15.43 -1.35 -29.98
N PRO A 547 14.11 -1.40 -30.19
CA PRO A 547 13.29 -0.20 -30.10
C PRO A 547 13.15 0.32 -28.66
N ASN A 548 12.84 1.61 -28.53
CA ASN A 548 12.31 2.14 -27.28
C ASN A 548 10.86 1.68 -27.14
N LEU A 549 9.98 2.20 -27.99
CA LEU A 549 8.58 1.80 -28.02
C LEU A 549 8.45 0.46 -28.76
N LEU A 550 7.96 -0.59 -28.10
CA LEU A 550 7.81 -1.90 -28.75
C LEU A 550 6.62 -1.95 -29.71
N GLY A 551 5.48 -1.32 -29.35
CA GLY A 551 4.26 -1.36 -30.16
C GLY A 551 3.78 -2.79 -30.48
N SER A 552 3.90 -3.70 -29.51
CA SER A 552 3.69 -5.16 -29.67
C SER A 552 4.52 -5.80 -30.79
N GLY A 553 5.64 -5.21 -31.19
CA GLY A 553 6.46 -5.65 -32.33
C GLY A 553 5.82 -5.40 -33.70
N ASN A 554 4.70 -4.68 -33.73
CA ASN A 554 4.02 -4.29 -34.98
C ASN A 554 4.60 -2.99 -35.52
N LEU A 555 4.59 -1.94 -34.69
CA LEU A 555 5.11 -0.60 -35.00
C LEU A 555 6.20 -0.18 -33.99
N PRO A 556 7.34 -0.91 -33.91
CA PRO A 556 8.42 -0.54 -33.02
C PRO A 556 9.15 0.73 -33.47
N ARG A 557 9.56 1.59 -32.52
CA ARG A 557 10.30 2.85 -32.79
C ARG A 557 11.75 2.79 -32.30
N TYR A 558 12.71 3.13 -33.16
CA TYR A 558 14.16 2.99 -32.92
C TYR A 558 14.84 4.34 -32.66
N ASN A 559 14.29 5.11 -31.73
CA ASN A 559 14.83 6.39 -31.29
C ASN A 559 15.70 6.30 -30.02
N SER A 560 16.01 5.08 -29.55
CA SER A 560 16.76 4.83 -28.32
C SER A 560 18.10 4.15 -28.58
N ARG A 561 19.19 4.82 -28.20
CA ARG A 561 20.57 4.31 -28.27
C ARG A 561 20.97 3.50 -27.05
N ASP A 562 20.33 3.70 -25.90
CA ASP A 562 20.67 3.06 -24.64
C ASP A 562 19.94 1.72 -24.43
N SER A 563 18.73 1.54 -24.97
CA SER A 563 17.91 0.32 -24.77
C SER A 563 18.67 -0.98 -25.06
N ILE A 564 19.44 -1.04 -26.16
CA ILE A 564 20.21 -2.23 -26.53
C ILE A 564 21.24 -2.61 -25.47
N TRP A 565 21.89 -1.63 -24.87
CA TRP A 565 22.92 -1.86 -23.86
C TRP A 565 22.33 -2.35 -22.54
N PHE A 566 21.17 -1.82 -22.14
CA PHE A 566 20.42 -2.37 -21.02
C PHE A 566 19.92 -3.80 -21.27
N MET A 567 19.50 -4.11 -22.49
CA MET A 567 19.11 -5.47 -22.87
C MET A 567 20.29 -6.44 -22.80
N LEU A 568 21.44 -6.09 -23.38
CA LEU A 568 22.63 -6.93 -23.34
C LEU A 568 23.11 -7.17 -21.91
N GLN A 569 23.06 -6.13 -21.06
CA GLN A 569 23.31 -6.26 -19.62
C GLN A 569 22.29 -7.20 -18.96
N THR A 570 21.00 -7.13 -19.29
CA THR A 570 19.98 -8.05 -18.77
C THR A 570 20.23 -9.49 -19.22
N ILE A 571 20.67 -9.72 -20.45
CA ILE A 571 21.02 -11.06 -20.93
C ILE A 571 22.22 -11.59 -20.14
N GLN A 572 23.26 -10.78 -19.94
CA GLN A 572 24.40 -11.12 -19.08
C GLN A 572 23.93 -11.49 -17.67
N ASP A 573 23.11 -10.65 -17.04
CA ASP A 573 22.52 -10.91 -15.72
C ASP A 573 21.71 -12.21 -15.70
N TYR A 574 20.91 -12.48 -16.75
CA TYR A 574 20.17 -13.74 -16.90
C TYR A 574 21.12 -14.93 -16.92
N THR A 575 22.19 -14.87 -17.71
CA THR A 575 23.16 -15.99 -17.79
C THR A 575 23.88 -16.27 -16.48
N ASN A 576 24.01 -15.25 -15.62
CA ASN A 576 24.66 -15.36 -14.31
C ASN A 576 23.72 -15.80 -13.19
N ILE A 577 22.45 -15.37 -13.22
CA ILE A 577 21.48 -15.57 -12.13
C ILE A 577 20.67 -16.85 -12.34
N VAL A 578 20.26 -17.13 -13.58
CA VAL A 578 19.33 -18.23 -13.87
C VAL A 578 20.09 -19.56 -13.93
N PRO A 579 19.60 -20.63 -13.27
CA PRO A 579 20.16 -21.96 -13.43
C PRO A 579 20.20 -22.39 -14.91
N ASN A 580 21.37 -22.84 -15.38
CA ASN A 580 21.63 -23.11 -16.81
C ASN A 580 21.36 -21.91 -17.73
N GLY A 581 21.52 -20.68 -17.23
CA GLY A 581 21.17 -19.46 -17.95
C GLY A 581 21.91 -19.27 -19.29
N LEU A 582 23.08 -19.89 -19.47
CA LEU A 582 23.82 -19.87 -20.75
C LEU A 582 23.06 -20.53 -21.91
N ASP A 583 22.11 -21.44 -21.63
CA ASP A 583 21.30 -22.07 -22.68
C ASP A 583 20.46 -21.05 -23.44
N LEU A 584 20.14 -19.91 -22.82
CA LEU A 584 19.47 -18.77 -23.44
C LEU A 584 20.20 -18.31 -24.72
N LEU A 585 21.53 -18.36 -24.75
CA LEU A 585 22.33 -17.92 -25.91
C LEU A 585 22.07 -18.77 -27.16
N LYS A 586 21.61 -20.03 -26.98
CA LYS A 586 21.36 -20.98 -28.07
C LYS A 586 19.89 -21.00 -28.49
N GLU A 587 19.02 -20.21 -27.85
CA GLU A 587 17.62 -20.09 -28.20
C GLU A 587 17.43 -19.51 -29.59
N LYS A 588 16.50 -20.10 -30.34
CA LYS A 588 16.15 -19.67 -31.69
C LYS A 588 15.08 -18.60 -31.64
N VAL A 589 15.37 -17.46 -32.25
CA VAL A 589 14.48 -16.30 -32.31
C VAL A 589 14.03 -16.09 -33.75
N PRO A 590 12.74 -16.33 -34.07
CA PRO A 590 12.15 -15.89 -35.32
C PRO A 590 12.28 -14.37 -35.46
N ARG A 591 12.78 -13.90 -36.59
CA ARG A 591 13.17 -12.51 -36.78
C ARG A 591 12.08 -11.70 -37.49
N ARG A 592 11.56 -10.68 -36.82
CA ARG A 592 10.57 -9.74 -37.37
C ARG A 592 11.16 -8.91 -38.51
N PHE A 593 12.41 -8.48 -38.38
CA PHE A 593 13.20 -7.83 -39.41
C PHE A 593 14.37 -8.73 -39.83
N LEU A 594 14.74 -8.70 -41.12
CA LEU A 594 15.81 -9.55 -41.64
C LEU A 594 17.17 -9.18 -41.00
N PRO A 595 18.01 -10.15 -40.62
CA PRO A 595 19.32 -9.87 -40.02
C PRO A 595 20.20 -9.02 -40.95
N TYR A 596 20.87 -8.01 -40.41
CA TYR A 596 21.72 -7.07 -41.17
C TYR A 596 21.02 -6.25 -42.26
N ASP A 597 19.68 -6.25 -42.31
CA ASP A 597 18.88 -5.45 -43.25
C ASP A 597 18.05 -4.42 -42.47
N ASP A 598 18.22 -3.16 -42.85
CA ASP A 598 17.61 -2.00 -42.21
C ASP A 598 16.29 -1.57 -42.88
N THR A 599 15.78 -2.36 -43.83
CA THR A 599 14.52 -2.11 -44.51
C THR A 599 13.35 -2.30 -43.54
N PHE A 600 12.48 -1.30 -43.43
CA PHE A 600 11.23 -1.43 -42.70
C PHE A 600 10.15 -2.09 -43.58
N PHE A 601 9.37 -2.98 -42.99
CA PHE A 601 8.21 -3.63 -43.60
C PHE A 601 7.25 -4.12 -42.52
N ASP A 602 5.97 -4.27 -42.84
CA ASP A 602 4.89 -4.57 -41.90
C ASP A 602 4.91 -6.01 -41.37
N SER A 603 4.17 -6.29 -40.30
CA SER A 603 4.26 -7.57 -39.55
C SER A 603 3.54 -8.73 -40.21
N ASP A 604 2.77 -8.42 -41.26
CA ASP A 604 2.09 -9.32 -42.17
C ASP A 604 2.83 -9.49 -43.51
N ASP A 605 3.91 -8.75 -43.74
CA ASP A 605 4.78 -8.95 -44.91
C ASP A 605 5.38 -10.37 -44.89
N PRO A 606 5.44 -11.07 -46.04
CA PRO A 606 6.01 -12.43 -46.12
C PRO A 606 7.46 -12.58 -45.62
N ARG A 607 8.21 -11.47 -45.56
CA ARG A 607 9.58 -11.45 -45.01
C ARG A 607 9.58 -11.53 -43.48
N ALA A 608 8.53 -11.06 -42.81
CA ALA A 608 8.44 -11.09 -41.36
C ALA A 608 8.46 -12.53 -40.85
N TYR A 609 9.35 -12.81 -39.90
CA TYR A 609 9.54 -14.14 -39.32
C TYR A 609 9.97 -15.24 -40.31
N SER A 610 10.41 -14.87 -41.52
CA SER A 610 10.92 -15.81 -42.55
C SER A 610 12.34 -16.33 -42.25
N LYS A 611 13.06 -15.62 -41.38
CA LYS A 611 14.41 -15.97 -40.92
C LYS A 611 14.41 -16.19 -39.41
N THR A 612 15.38 -16.96 -38.95
CA THR A 612 15.59 -17.25 -37.53
C THR A 612 17.08 -17.07 -37.24
N SER A 613 17.38 -16.40 -36.15
CA SER A 613 18.74 -16.25 -35.61
C SER A 613 18.80 -16.92 -34.24
N VAL A 614 19.95 -17.44 -33.85
CA VAL A 614 20.17 -17.78 -32.43
C VAL A 614 20.51 -16.51 -31.64
N LEU A 615 20.16 -16.43 -30.36
CA LEU A 615 20.38 -15.22 -29.57
C LEU A 615 21.86 -14.77 -29.56
N GLU A 616 22.78 -15.72 -29.51
CA GLU A 616 24.23 -15.48 -29.65
C GLU A 616 24.58 -14.63 -30.89
N ASP A 617 23.90 -14.86 -32.02
CA ASP A 617 24.13 -14.17 -33.29
C ASP A 617 23.51 -12.78 -33.31
N ILE A 618 22.44 -12.58 -32.55
CA ILE A 618 21.77 -11.30 -32.36
C ILE A 618 22.64 -10.37 -31.49
N ILE A 619 23.29 -10.92 -30.46
CA ILE A 619 24.29 -10.21 -29.68
C ILE A 619 25.45 -9.79 -30.57
N GLN A 620 25.95 -10.72 -31.41
CA GLN A 620 27.02 -10.42 -32.36
C GLN A 620 26.60 -9.33 -33.36
N GLU A 621 25.40 -9.44 -33.92
CA GLU A 621 24.85 -8.45 -34.85
C GLU A 621 24.84 -7.06 -34.22
N SER A 622 24.41 -6.96 -32.96
CA SER A 622 24.38 -5.69 -32.22
C SER A 622 25.78 -5.09 -32.07
N LEU A 623 26.76 -5.87 -31.64
CA LEU A 623 28.15 -5.42 -31.48
C LEU A 623 28.81 -5.06 -32.82
N GLN A 624 28.62 -5.90 -33.84
CA GLN A 624 29.19 -5.70 -35.17
C GLN A 624 28.64 -4.44 -35.85
N ARG A 625 27.33 -4.22 -35.75
CA ARG A 625 26.66 -3.04 -36.31
C ARG A 625 27.17 -1.74 -35.70
N HIS A 626 27.37 -1.70 -34.37
CA HIS A 626 27.96 -0.53 -33.71
C HIS A 626 29.41 -0.31 -34.11
N ALA A 627 30.22 -1.38 -34.19
CA ALA A 627 31.63 -1.29 -34.59
C ALA A 627 31.81 -0.79 -36.03
N SER A 628 30.94 -1.20 -36.95
CA SER A 628 30.96 -0.71 -38.34
C SER A 628 30.45 0.73 -38.50
N GLY A 629 29.72 1.24 -37.50
CA GLY A 629 29.06 2.54 -37.57
C GLY A 629 27.72 2.47 -38.33
N MET A 630 26.82 3.37 -37.98
CA MET A 630 25.44 3.38 -38.44
C MET A 630 25.00 4.82 -38.68
N SER A 631 24.32 5.04 -39.80
CA SER A 631 23.73 6.31 -40.18
C SER A 631 22.41 6.00 -40.86
N PHE A 632 21.30 6.33 -40.21
CA PHE A 632 19.97 6.07 -40.76
C PHE A 632 19.00 7.18 -40.38
N ARG A 633 17.92 7.28 -41.16
CA ARG A 633 16.74 8.07 -40.80
C ARG A 633 15.67 7.13 -40.25
N GLU A 634 15.02 7.51 -39.14
CA GLU A 634 13.92 6.71 -38.58
C GLU A 634 12.92 6.32 -39.66
N ALA A 635 12.52 5.05 -39.67
CA ALA A 635 11.49 4.59 -40.58
C ALA A 635 10.20 5.36 -40.31
N ASN A 636 9.50 5.77 -41.39
CA ASN A 636 8.25 6.54 -41.29
C ASN A 636 8.41 7.94 -40.66
N ALA A 637 9.62 8.51 -40.67
CA ALA A 637 9.91 9.85 -40.16
C ALA A 637 8.94 10.92 -40.68
N GLY A 638 8.45 11.75 -39.76
CA GLY A 638 7.50 12.83 -40.03
C GLY A 638 6.47 12.96 -38.91
N PRO A 639 5.54 13.93 -39.03
CA PRO A 639 4.61 14.27 -37.95
C PRO A 639 3.70 13.12 -37.47
N ASN A 640 3.47 12.10 -38.30
CA ASN A 640 2.68 10.92 -37.93
C ASN A 640 3.41 10.00 -36.94
N LEU A 641 4.75 10.00 -36.97
CA LEU A 641 5.57 9.23 -36.03
C LEU A 641 5.88 10.05 -34.78
N ASP A 642 6.23 11.32 -34.96
CA ASP A 642 6.54 12.25 -33.89
C ASP A 642 6.20 13.67 -34.36
N MET A 643 5.14 14.24 -33.81
CA MET A 643 4.67 15.58 -34.20
C MET A 643 5.47 16.73 -33.59
N GLN A 644 6.34 16.43 -32.61
CA GLN A 644 7.13 17.43 -31.90
C GLN A 644 8.55 17.53 -32.46
N MET A 645 9.13 16.41 -32.86
CA MET A 645 10.51 16.32 -33.36
C MET A 645 10.72 17.09 -34.67
N SER A 646 11.87 17.76 -34.79
CA SER A 646 12.32 18.40 -36.04
C SER A 646 12.74 17.36 -37.09
N SER A 647 12.85 17.76 -38.35
CA SER A 647 13.25 16.84 -39.43
C SER A 647 14.62 16.21 -39.18
N GLU A 648 15.55 16.98 -38.62
CA GLU A 648 16.91 16.58 -38.30
C GLU A 648 16.96 15.60 -37.12
N GLY A 649 15.99 15.67 -36.20
CA GLY A 649 15.91 14.78 -35.04
C GLY A 649 15.69 13.31 -35.42
N PHE A 650 15.06 13.04 -36.57
CA PHE A 650 14.87 11.69 -37.10
C PHE A 650 16.15 11.06 -37.68
N ASN A 651 17.23 11.82 -37.86
CA ASN A 651 18.50 11.30 -38.35
C ASN A 651 19.34 10.83 -37.16
N ILE A 652 19.78 9.57 -37.19
CA ILE A 652 20.53 8.94 -36.12
C ILE A 652 21.87 8.45 -36.68
N ASP A 653 22.93 9.01 -36.11
CA ASP A 653 24.32 8.61 -36.37
C ASP A 653 24.89 7.98 -35.10
N ILE A 654 25.56 6.83 -35.25
CA ILE A 654 26.25 6.11 -34.19
C ILE A 654 27.57 5.59 -34.75
N LYS A 655 28.68 5.86 -34.07
CA LYS A 655 30.02 5.43 -34.48
C LYS A 655 30.90 5.16 -33.28
N VAL A 656 31.88 4.27 -33.44
CA VAL A 656 32.96 4.12 -32.48
C VAL A 656 34.10 5.05 -32.85
N ASP A 657 34.61 5.81 -31.88
CA ASP A 657 35.90 6.48 -32.04
C ASP A 657 37.01 5.50 -31.69
N TRP A 658 37.65 4.93 -32.70
CA TRP A 658 38.67 3.91 -32.50
C TRP A 658 39.96 4.41 -31.83
N SER A 659 40.12 5.73 -31.62
CA SER A 659 41.21 6.26 -30.80
C SER A 659 41.04 6.00 -29.30
N ASN A 660 39.80 5.79 -28.83
CA ASN A 660 39.45 5.56 -27.42
C ASN A 660 38.50 4.37 -27.20
N GLY A 661 37.91 3.82 -28.26
CA GLY A 661 36.97 2.71 -28.20
C GLY A 661 35.54 3.09 -27.79
N LEU A 662 35.24 4.38 -27.59
CA LEU A 662 33.95 4.84 -27.10
C LEU A 662 32.91 4.96 -28.22
N ILE A 663 31.63 4.69 -27.89
CA ILE A 663 30.51 4.90 -28.80
C ILE A 663 30.03 6.34 -28.71
N PHE A 664 30.06 7.03 -29.83
CA PHE A 664 29.47 8.33 -30.05
C PHE A 664 28.16 8.16 -30.80
N GLY A 665 27.12 8.87 -30.41
CA GLY A 665 25.92 8.91 -31.23
C GLY A 665 24.92 9.96 -30.85
N GLY A 666 23.92 10.13 -31.71
CA GLY A 666 22.91 11.17 -31.58
C GLY A 666 23.35 12.51 -32.18
N ASN A 667 22.54 13.53 -31.95
CA ASN A 667 22.76 14.92 -32.32
C ASN A 667 21.92 15.84 -31.43
N GLN A 668 22.14 17.14 -31.52
CA GLN A 668 21.45 18.15 -30.69
C GLN A 668 19.93 18.26 -30.91
N ASN A 669 19.38 17.60 -31.94
CA ASN A 669 17.95 17.57 -32.25
C ASN A 669 17.28 16.25 -31.86
N ASN A 670 17.98 15.31 -31.20
CA ASN A 670 17.43 14.02 -30.81
C ASN A 670 17.59 13.67 -29.34
N CYS A 671 16.88 12.63 -28.93
CA CYS A 671 16.71 12.18 -27.56
C CYS A 671 17.06 10.69 -27.42
N GLY A 672 18.32 10.33 -27.73
CA GLY A 672 18.73 8.93 -27.82
C GLY A 672 18.94 8.19 -26.49
N THR A 673 18.72 8.81 -25.34
CA THR A 673 18.97 8.22 -24.01
C THR A 673 17.76 8.44 -23.11
N TRP A 674 17.68 7.79 -21.96
CA TRP A 674 16.56 7.91 -21.02
C TRP A 674 16.16 9.32 -20.62
N MET A 675 17.07 10.29 -20.71
CA MET A 675 16.75 11.70 -20.57
C MET A 675 16.17 12.25 -21.89
N ASP A 676 14.97 11.81 -22.28
CA ASP A 676 14.45 11.90 -23.66
C ASP A 676 13.34 12.94 -23.92
N LYS A 677 13.14 13.91 -23.02
CA LYS A 677 12.08 14.92 -23.23
C LYS A 677 12.33 15.79 -24.47
N MET A 678 11.52 15.58 -25.52
CA MET A 678 11.42 16.47 -26.68
C MET A 678 10.56 17.69 -26.32
N GLY A 679 11.05 18.90 -26.62
CA GLY A 679 10.31 20.13 -26.38
C GLY A 679 9.07 20.23 -27.30
N GLU A 680 7.97 20.73 -26.76
CA GLU A 680 6.67 20.80 -27.44
C GLU A 680 6.07 22.22 -27.46
N SER A 681 6.56 23.15 -26.64
CA SER A 681 5.95 24.48 -26.51
C SER A 681 6.27 25.36 -27.72
N GLU A 682 5.26 25.66 -28.54
CA GLU A 682 5.36 26.69 -29.57
C GLU A 682 5.50 28.08 -28.95
N ARG A 683 4.77 28.33 -27.86
CA ARG A 683 4.75 29.61 -27.14
C ARG A 683 6.10 29.97 -26.56
N ALA A 684 6.76 29.01 -25.90
CA ALA A 684 8.11 29.18 -25.36
C ALA A 684 9.20 28.98 -26.42
N LYS A 685 8.84 28.71 -27.68
CA LYS A 685 9.76 28.46 -28.80
C LYS A 685 10.70 27.27 -28.55
N SER A 686 10.22 26.24 -27.85
CA SER A 686 10.97 25.02 -27.55
C SER A 686 10.50 23.79 -28.34
N LYS A 687 9.46 23.91 -29.19
CA LYS A 687 9.01 22.81 -30.05
C LYS A 687 10.13 22.27 -30.94
N GLY A 688 10.35 20.95 -30.89
CA GLY A 688 11.40 20.27 -31.64
C GLY A 688 12.82 20.47 -31.08
N VAL A 689 12.96 21.10 -29.92
CA VAL A 689 14.25 21.31 -29.25
C VAL A 689 14.32 20.42 -27.99
N PRO A 690 15.11 19.33 -28.00
CA PRO A 690 15.30 18.46 -26.85
C PRO A 690 15.66 19.22 -25.56
N GLY A 691 15.09 18.81 -24.43
CA GLY A 691 15.45 19.30 -23.10
C GLY A 691 16.88 18.93 -22.69
N THR A 692 17.27 17.71 -23.07
CA THR A 692 18.52 17.04 -22.68
C THR A 692 19.03 16.17 -23.84
N PRO A 693 19.46 16.76 -24.97
CA PRO A 693 20.12 15.97 -26.01
C PRO A 693 21.44 15.46 -25.46
N ARG A 694 21.56 14.14 -25.29
CA ARG A 694 22.76 13.50 -24.73
C ARG A 694 23.62 12.88 -25.82
N ASP A 695 23.92 13.67 -26.84
CA ASP A 695 24.76 13.25 -27.95
C ASP A 695 26.24 13.15 -27.56
N GLY A 696 27.04 12.57 -28.44
CA GLY A 696 28.42 12.21 -28.12
C GLY A 696 28.50 10.87 -27.37
N ALA A 697 29.48 10.73 -26.48
CA ALA A 697 29.67 9.50 -25.70
C ALA A 697 29.03 9.63 -24.31
N ALA A 698 27.91 8.92 -24.11
CA ALA A 698 27.21 8.87 -22.83
C ALA A 698 27.88 7.85 -21.88
N ILE A 699 28.05 8.24 -20.62
CA ILE A 699 28.82 7.44 -19.65
C ILE A 699 28.20 6.06 -19.39
N GLU A 700 26.87 5.97 -19.30
CA GLU A 700 26.19 4.70 -19.04
C GLU A 700 26.29 3.73 -20.23
N ILE A 701 26.21 4.24 -21.47
CA ILE A 701 26.42 3.43 -22.68
C ILE A 701 27.85 2.89 -22.71
N THR A 702 28.83 3.72 -22.35
CA THR A 702 30.24 3.29 -22.28
C THR A 702 30.43 2.18 -21.24
N GLY A 703 29.87 2.33 -20.03
CA GLY A 703 29.97 1.31 -18.98
C GLY A 703 29.29 -0.01 -19.37
N LEU A 704 28.08 0.06 -19.95
CA LEU A 704 27.33 -1.11 -20.40
C LEU A 704 28.01 -1.82 -21.59
N LEU A 705 28.58 -1.06 -22.54
CA LEU A 705 29.40 -1.59 -23.62
C LEU A 705 30.60 -2.36 -23.06
N TYR A 706 31.36 -1.74 -22.16
CA TYR A 706 32.53 -2.38 -21.56
C TYR A 706 32.15 -3.68 -20.83
N SER A 707 31.09 -3.64 -20.01
CA SER A 707 30.56 -4.83 -19.32
C SER A 707 30.22 -5.95 -20.31
N THR A 708 29.54 -5.60 -21.40
CA THR A 708 29.17 -6.54 -22.47
C THR A 708 30.41 -7.14 -23.13
N LEU A 709 31.39 -6.32 -23.52
CA LEU A 709 32.62 -6.76 -24.19
C LEU A 709 33.42 -7.72 -23.31
N ARG A 710 33.60 -7.38 -22.03
CA ARG A 710 34.25 -8.25 -21.05
C ARG A 710 33.53 -9.59 -20.92
N TRP A 711 32.19 -9.56 -20.82
CA TRP A 711 31.38 -10.76 -20.71
C TRP A 711 31.53 -11.68 -21.92
N VAL A 712 31.37 -11.17 -23.14
CA VAL A 712 31.48 -12.00 -24.35
C VAL A 712 32.93 -12.47 -24.60
N ALA A 713 33.94 -11.66 -24.24
CA ALA A 713 35.34 -12.07 -24.29
C ALA A 713 35.62 -13.27 -23.37
N GLU A 714 35.15 -13.21 -22.12
CA GLU A 714 35.32 -14.29 -21.14
C GLU A 714 34.53 -15.55 -21.53
N LEU A 715 33.34 -15.40 -22.12
CA LEU A 715 32.60 -16.54 -22.65
C LEU A 715 33.30 -17.16 -23.87
N HIS A 716 33.90 -16.35 -24.73
CA HIS A 716 34.65 -16.83 -25.89
C HIS A 716 35.88 -17.64 -25.46
N GLU A 717 36.65 -17.11 -24.51
CA GLU A 717 37.82 -17.80 -23.94
C GLU A 717 37.43 -19.17 -23.35
N LYS A 718 36.24 -19.27 -22.76
CA LYS A 718 35.68 -20.53 -22.21
C LYS A 718 35.01 -21.43 -23.26
N GLY A 719 35.04 -21.07 -24.55
CA GLY A 719 34.39 -21.80 -25.64
C GLY A 719 32.86 -21.80 -25.57
N LYS A 720 32.26 -20.83 -24.87
CA LYS A 720 30.80 -20.67 -24.69
C LYS A 720 30.20 -19.59 -25.59
N TYR A 721 31.03 -18.75 -26.20
CA TYR A 721 30.64 -17.77 -27.22
C TYR A 721 31.48 -17.96 -28.49
N LYS A 722 30.84 -18.03 -29.67
CA LYS A 722 31.53 -18.46 -30.89
C LYS A 722 32.39 -17.38 -31.57
N TYR A 723 32.15 -16.09 -31.27
CA TYR A 723 32.85 -14.98 -31.91
C TYR A 723 33.98 -14.44 -31.03
N ALA A 724 35.11 -14.07 -31.65
CA ALA A 724 36.26 -13.50 -30.95
C ALA A 724 36.29 -11.96 -30.95
N GLY A 725 35.51 -11.32 -31.83
CA GLY A 725 35.56 -9.89 -32.08
C GLY A 725 34.64 -9.43 -33.20
N VAL A 726 34.92 -8.23 -33.72
CA VAL A 726 34.14 -7.55 -34.75
C VAL A 726 35.05 -6.89 -35.77
N SER A 727 34.54 -6.73 -37.00
CA SER A 727 35.18 -5.87 -37.99
C SER A 727 34.95 -4.39 -37.63
N THR A 728 35.94 -3.54 -37.86
CA THR A 728 35.85 -2.11 -37.53
C THR A 728 35.71 -1.23 -38.77
N SER A 729 35.30 0.02 -38.55
CA SER A 729 35.28 1.07 -39.57
C SER A 729 36.65 1.73 -39.81
N ASP A 730 37.68 1.45 -38.99
CA ASP A 730 39.03 1.98 -39.18
C ASP A 730 39.80 1.15 -40.21
N PRO A 731 40.23 1.73 -41.35
CA PRO A 731 41.03 1.02 -42.35
C PRO A 731 42.35 0.44 -41.81
N LYS A 732 42.89 1.00 -40.71
CA LYS A 732 44.13 0.55 -40.07
C LYS A 732 43.92 -0.61 -39.10
N MET A 733 42.68 -0.86 -38.69
CA MET A 733 42.31 -1.89 -37.70
C MET A 733 41.10 -2.65 -38.22
N GLN A 734 41.26 -3.47 -39.25
CA GLN A 734 40.12 -4.11 -39.90
C GLN A 734 39.28 -4.99 -38.96
N VAL A 735 39.90 -5.61 -37.95
CA VAL A 735 39.23 -6.43 -36.92
C VAL A 735 39.81 -6.06 -35.55
N ILE A 736 38.96 -6.05 -34.54
CA ILE A 736 39.32 -5.90 -33.13
C ILE A 736 38.70 -7.04 -32.32
N THR A 737 39.47 -7.65 -31.41
CA THR A 737 38.91 -8.64 -30.48
C THR A 737 38.07 -7.96 -29.40
N PHE A 738 37.16 -8.70 -28.77
CA PHE A 738 36.36 -8.13 -27.67
C PHE A 738 37.22 -7.71 -26.47
N SER A 739 38.28 -8.47 -26.16
CA SER A 739 39.22 -8.08 -25.10
C SER A 739 39.96 -6.80 -25.48
N ASP A 740 40.51 -6.70 -26.69
CA ASP A 740 41.25 -5.51 -27.11
C ASP A 740 40.37 -4.26 -27.17
N TRP A 741 39.09 -4.41 -27.53
CA TRP A 741 38.13 -3.31 -27.49
C TRP A 741 37.83 -2.89 -26.04
N ALA A 742 37.58 -3.84 -25.14
CA ALA A 742 37.37 -3.55 -23.72
C ALA A 742 38.60 -2.84 -23.12
N ASP A 743 39.80 -3.35 -23.38
CA ASP A 743 41.06 -2.78 -22.88
C ASP A 743 41.27 -1.35 -23.41
N LYS A 744 40.92 -1.10 -24.69
CA LYS A 744 40.96 0.26 -25.26
C LYS A 744 40.05 1.24 -24.52
N ILE A 745 38.83 0.81 -24.18
CA ILE A 745 37.91 1.64 -23.38
C ILE A 745 38.52 1.89 -22.00
N LYS A 746 39.01 0.84 -21.33
CA LYS A 746 39.59 0.92 -19.99
C LYS A 746 40.76 1.88 -19.90
N GLU A 747 41.68 1.82 -20.87
CA GLU A 747 42.85 2.70 -20.96
C GLU A 747 42.47 4.18 -21.11
N ASN A 748 41.31 4.48 -21.70
CA ASN A 748 40.89 5.83 -22.02
C ASN A 748 39.78 6.38 -21.11
N PHE A 749 39.05 5.52 -20.40
CA PHE A 749 37.84 5.89 -19.67
C PHE A 749 38.08 7.00 -18.64
N GLU A 750 39.04 6.82 -17.73
CA GLU A 750 39.40 7.83 -16.72
C GLU A 750 39.81 9.15 -17.38
N ARG A 751 40.68 9.09 -18.40
CA ARG A 751 41.13 10.28 -19.14
C ARG A 751 39.96 11.07 -19.74
N CYS A 752 38.97 10.38 -20.31
CA CYS A 752 37.84 11.03 -20.99
C CYS A 752 36.79 11.59 -20.01
N TYR A 753 36.44 10.83 -18.97
CA TYR A 753 35.30 11.13 -18.10
C TYR A 753 35.66 11.76 -16.76
N TYR A 754 36.83 11.51 -16.17
CA TYR A 754 37.14 12.05 -14.85
C TYR A 754 37.53 13.53 -14.90
N VAL A 755 37.01 14.31 -13.95
CA VAL A 755 37.41 15.71 -13.72
C VAL A 755 38.17 15.77 -12.39
N PRO A 756 39.49 16.03 -12.40
CA PRO A 756 40.30 15.93 -11.20
C PRO A 756 39.97 17.02 -10.17
N LEU A 757 40.28 16.72 -8.90
CA LEU A 757 40.05 17.62 -7.76
C LEU A 757 40.87 18.91 -7.85
N ASP A 758 42.15 18.83 -8.26
CA ASP A 758 43.02 19.98 -8.48
C ASP A 758 43.12 20.28 -9.99
N ALA A 759 42.95 21.55 -10.35
CA ALA A 759 43.07 22.02 -11.73
C ALA A 759 44.46 21.79 -12.33
N LYS A 760 45.50 21.63 -11.50
CA LYS A 760 46.86 21.31 -11.96
C LYS A 760 46.95 19.94 -12.64
N ASP A 761 46.03 19.04 -12.32
CA ASP A 761 45.97 17.71 -12.91
C ASP A 761 45.17 17.67 -14.21
N ASP A 762 44.53 18.78 -14.63
CA ASP A 762 43.70 18.85 -15.84
C ASP A 762 44.46 18.36 -17.08
N SER A 763 45.77 18.61 -17.18
CA SER A 763 46.58 18.17 -18.32
C SER A 763 46.70 16.65 -18.48
N LYS A 764 46.33 15.87 -17.46
CA LYS A 764 46.30 14.40 -17.49
C LYS A 764 44.97 13.85 -18.00
N TYR A 765 43.96 14.69 -18.10
CA TYR A 765 42.59 14.35 -18.48
C TYR A 765 42.14 15.23 -19.64
N ASP A 766 41.08 14.84 -20.34
CA ASP A 766 40.54 15.65 -21.43
C ASP A 766 39.63 16.74 -20.84
N VAL A 767 40.16 17.71 -20.09
CA VAL A 767 39.39 18.71 -19.33
C VAL A 767 39.58 20.12 -19.86
N ASN A 768 38.46 20.84 -20.03
CA ASN A 768 38.41 22.24 -20.40
C ASN A 768 38.03 23.09 -19.17
N THR A 769 39.04 23.54 -18.42
CA THR A 769 38.87 24.20 -17.10
C THR A 769 37.82 25.32 -17.04
N PRO A 770 37.73 26.27 -18.00
CA PRO A 770 36.81 27.40 -17.93
C PRO A 770 35.31 27.05 -17.92
N ILE A 771 34.94 25.83 -18.33
CA ILE A 771 33.54 25.38 -18.40
C ILE A 771 33.18 24.31 -17.37
N VAL A 772 34.11 23.98 -16.46
CA VAL A 772 33.88 23.04 -15.36
C VAL A 772 32.99 23.67 -14.29
N ASN A 773 31.85 23.05 -13.98
CA ASN A 773 31.00 23.46 -12.85
C ASN A 773 31.53 22.91 -11.52
N ARG A 774 31.71 21.58 -11.42
CA ARG A 774 32.26 20.89 -10.24
C ARG A 774 33.46 20.01 -10.60
N ARG A 775 34.34 19.82 -9.61
CA ARG A 775 35.51 18.93 -9.67
C ARG A 775 35.31 17.69 -8.81
N GLY A 776 36.09 16.65 -9.08
CA GLY A 776 35.94 15.33 -8.44
C GLY A 776 34.70 14.58 -8.91
N ILE A 777 34.28 14.83 -10.15
CA ILE A 777 33.13 14.19 -10.80
C ILE A 777 33.59 13.27 -11.92
N TYR A 778 32.69 12.38 -12.34
CA TYR A 778 32.72 11.80 -13.67
C TYR A 778 31.71 12.56 -14.52
N LYS A 779 32.17 13.08 -15.66
CA LYS A 779 31.36 13.77 -16.65
C LYS A 779 30.18 12.91 -17.09
N ASP A 780 29.06 13.57 -17.38
CA ASP A 780 27.88 12.88 -17.87
C ASP A 780 28.05 12.41 -19.33
N LEU A 781 28.71 13.25 -20.12
CA LEU A 781 28.98 13.06 -21.54
C LEU A 781 30.46 13.35 -21.84
N TYR A 782 30.94 12.84 -22.97
CA TYR A 782 32.25 13.18 -23.52
C TYR A 782 32.11 13.61 -24.98
N LYS A 783 32.50 14.87 -25.25
CA LYS A 783 32.39 15.58 -26.54
C LYS A 783 30.97 15.57 -27.10
N SER A 784 30.00 15.99 -26.29
CA SER A 784 28.64 16.29 -26.75
C SER A 784 28.58 17.54 -27.62
N GLY A 785 27.42 17.84 -28.22
CA GLY A 785 27.24 19.00 -29.07
C GLY A 785 27.37 20.35 -28.34
N LYS A 786 27.11 20.38 -27.02
CA LYS A 786 27.34 21.54 -26.17
C LYS A 786 28.28 21.18 -25.03
N GLU A 787 29.52 21.62 -25.12
CA GLU A 787 30.60 21.13 -24.24
C GLU A 787 30.31 21.26 -22.73
N TYR A 788 29.55 22.27 -22.28
CA TYR A 788 29.19 22.37 -20.85
C TYR A 788 28.30 21.21 -20.36
N GLU A 789 27.51 20.59 -21.25
CA GLU A 789 26.66 19.43 -20.94
C GLU A 789 27.52 18.21 -20.55
N ASP A 790 28.77 18.12 -21.03
CA ASP A 790 29.74 17.11 -20.60
C ASP A 790 30.04 17.23 -19.09
N TYR A 791 30.25 18.44 -18.60
CA TYR A 791 30.72 18.72 -17.24
C TYR A 791 29.60 18.83 -16.19
N GLN A 792 28.38 18.39 -16.51
CA GLN A 792 27.27 18.39 -15.58
C GLN A 792 27.34 17.21 -14.62
N LEU A 793 27.18 17.49 -13.32
CA LEU A 793 27.00 16.43 -12.32
C LEU A 793 25.56 15.89 -12.43
N ARG A 794 25.44 14.64 -12.88
CA ARG A 794 24.17 13.93 -13.10
C ARG A 794 24.21 12.51 -12.51
N PRO A 795 23.04 11.87 -12.27
CA PRO A 795 22.98 10.55 -11.64
C PRO A 795 23.19 9.37 -12.62
N ASN A 796 23.85 9.60 -13.77
CA ASN A 796 24.05 8.56 -14.80
C ASN A 796 25.34 7.75 -14.59
N PHE A 797 26.43 8.38 -14.13
CA PHE A 797 27.71 7.69 -13.89
C PHE A 797 27.62 6.49 -12.92
N PRO A 798 26.72 6.46 -11.91
CA PRO A 798 26.55 5.28 -11.07
C PRO A 798 26.12 4.04 -11.86
N ILE A 799 25.42 4.18 -13.00
CA ILE A 799 25.06 3.05 -13.86
C ILE A 799 26.33 2.35 -14.33
N ALA A 800 27.29 3.10 -14.91
CA ALA A 800 28.58 2.58 -15.32
C ALA A 800 29.37 1.98 -14.15
N MET A 801 29.37 2.64 -12.98
CA MET A 801 30.02 2.12 -11.77
C MET A 801 29.45 0.79 -11.28
N THR A 802 28.15 0.54 -11.47
CA THR A 802 27.56 -0.74 -11.07
C THR A 802 27.94 -1.89 -11.99
N VAL A 803 27.92 -1.68 -13.31
CA VAL A 803 28.14 -2.74 -14.31
C VAL A 803 29.61 -2.95 -14.64
N ALA A 804 30.43 -1.90 -14.55
CA ALA A 804 31.84 -1.89 -14.95
C ALA A 804 32.73 -1.19 -13.89
N PRO A 805 32.76 -1.69 -12.63
CA PRO A 805 33.46 -1.03 -11.52
C PRO A 805 34.99 -0.98 -11.65
N ASP A 806 35.57 -1.69 -12.61
CA ASP A 806 37.00 -1.77 -12.89
C ASP A 806 37.48 -0.75 -13.93
N LEU A 807 36.56 0.04 -14.50
CA LEU A 807 36.87 1.25 -15.28
C LEU A 807 37.30 2.43 -14.39
N PHE A 808 37.04 2.34 -13.09
CA PHE A 808 37.15 3.47 -12.17
C PHE A 808 38.32 3.30 -11.20
N ASP A 809 39.03 4.39 -10.94
CA ASP A 809 39.85 4.48 -9.72
C ASP A 809 38.95 4.49 -8.47
N ASP A 810 39.27 3.66 -7.48
CA ASP A 810 38.43 3.47 -6.30
C ASP A 810 38.27 4.75 -5.47
N ALA A 811 39.28 5.62 -5.41
CA ALA A 811 39.24 6.87 -4.64
C ALA A 811 38.47 7.94 -5.41
N HIS A 812 38.69 8.06 -6.73
CA HIS A 812 37.92 8.95 -7.60
C HIS A 812 36.42 8.60 -7.57
N ALA A 813 36.08 7.31 -7.70
CA ALA A 813 34.71 6.83 -7.65
C ALA A 813 34.01 7.17 -6.33
N LEU A 814 34.66 6.90 -5.19
CA LEU A 814 34.10 7.22 -3.88
C LEU A 814 33.87 8.72 -3.69
N ASN A 815 34.81 9.57 -4.12
CA ASN A 815 34.67 11.01 -4.03
C ASN A 815 33.47 11.51 -4.86
N ALA A 816 33.32 11.01 -6.09
CA ALA A 816 32.18 11.35 -6.94
C ALA A 816 30.84 10.86 -6.34
N LEU A 817 30.81 9.66 -5.76
CA LEU A 817 29.62 9.11 -5.09
C LEU A 817 29.25 9.89 -3.83
N PHE A 818 30.21 10.33 -3.01
CA PHE A 818 29.92 11.20 -1.87
C PHE A 818 29.40 12.57 -2.30
N LEU A 819 29.90 13.10 -3.41
CA LEU A 819 29.38 14.34 -3.97
C LEU A 819 27.94 14.16 -4.48
N ALA A 820 27.65 13.07 -5.20
CA ALA A 820 26.29 12.74 -5.62
C ALA A 820 25.34 12.53 -4.42
N ASP A 821 25.80 11.86 -3.37
CA ASP A 821 25.04 11.66 -2.11
C ASP A 821 24.67 12.99 -1.42
N LYS A 822 25.56 13.98 -1.52
CA LYS A 822 25.39 15.29 -0.91
C LYS A 822 24.58 16.25 -1.76
N VAL A 823 24.74 16.19 -3.09
CA VAL A 823 24.26 17.21 -4.03
C VAL A 823 23.04 16.77 -4.81
N LEU A 824 22.98 15.50 -5.22
CA LEU A 824 21.91 14.98 -6.08
C LEU A 824 20.86 14.18 -5.33
N ARG A 825 21.20 13.53 -4.22
CA ARG A 825 20.28 12.61 -3.54
C ARG A 825 19.19 13.37 -2.77
N GLY A 826 17.96 13.30 -3.26
CA GLY A 826 16.75 13.70 -2.55
C GLY A 826 16.29 12.66 -1.51
N PRO A 827 15.09 12.80 -0.96
CA PRO A 827 14.54 11.86 0.03
C PRO A 827 14.28 10.46 -0.55
N THR A 828 13.84 10.38 -1.81
CA THR A 828 13.51 9.12 -2.50
C THR A 828 14.24 8.97 -3.84
N GLY A 829 14.31 10.06 -4.60
CA GLY A 829 14.94 10.11 -5.92
C GLY A 829 16.31 10.79 -5.95
N MET A 830 16.95 10.71 -7.11
CA MET A 830 18.16 11.46 -7.45
C MET A 830 17.77 12.62 -8.38
N ALA A 831 18.12 13.84 -8.00
CA ALA A 831 18.02 15.01 -8.85
C ALA A 831 18.76 14.75 -10.16
N THR A 832 18.07 14.97 -11.27
CA THR A 832 18.59 14.69 -12.62
C THR A 832 19.68 15.66 -13.07
N LEU A 833 19.81 16.79 -12.39
CA LEU A 833 20.87 17.77 -12.58
C LEU A 833 21.25 18.40 -11.23
N ASP A 834 22.52 18.75 -11.11
CA ASP A 834 23.07 19.53 -10.00
C ASP A 834 22.28 20.83 -9.71
N PRO A 835 21.81 21.04 -8.47
CA PRO A 835 21.13 22.27 -8.07
C PRO A 835 21.92 23.57 -8.26
N ALA A 836 23.25 23.50 -8.41
CA ALA A 836 24.08 24.67 -8.70
C ALA A 836 24.16 25.04 -10.19
N ASP A 837 23.66 24.18 -11.09
CA ASP A 837 23.65 24.45 -12.53
C ASP A 837 22.60 25.50 -12.89
N LEU A 838 22.91 26.40 -13.83
CA LEU A 838 22.00 27.45 -14.29
C LEU A 838 20.72 26.89 -14.94
N ASN A 839 20.77 25.66 -15.45
CA ASN A 839 19.63 24.97 -16.08
C ASN A 839 18.76 24.20 -15.07
N TYR A 840 19.10 24.18 -13.79
CA TYR A 840 18.35 23.43 -12.78
C TYR A 840 16.95 23.99 -12.54
N ARG A 841 15.92 23.23 -12.90
CA ARG A 841 14.49 23.56 -12.76
C ARG A 841 13.74 22.33 -12.22
N PRO A 842 13.59 22.17 -10.90
CA PRO A 842 13.20 20.90 -10.29
C PRO A 842 11.70 20.65 -10.13
N TYR A 843 10.86 21.46 -10.78
CA TYR A 843 9.40 21.33 -10.74
C TYR A 843 8.88 21.00 -12.13
N TYR A 844 8.65 19.72 -12.40
CA TYR A 844 8.06 19.24 -13.64
C TYR A 844 6.55 19.48 -13.62
N ILE A 845 6.07 20.33 -14.53
CA ILE A 845 4.64 20.58 -14.75
C ILE A 845 4.39 20.41 -16.25
N ASN A 846 3.89 19.24 -16.65
CA ASN A 846 3.78 18.90 -18.07
C ASN A 846 2.71 19.75 -18.78
N SER A 847 1.72 20.21 -18.04
CA SER A 847 0.63 21.04 -18.54
C SER A 847 1.00 22.53 -18.71
N GLU A 848 2.16 22.96 -18.19
CA GLU A 848 2.56 24.38 -18.19
C GLU A 848 2.63 24.97 -19.61
N ASP A 849 1.90 26.06 -19.85
CA ASP A 849 1.85 26.75 -21.16
C ASP A 849 2.32 28.21 -21.04
N SER A 850 3.54 28.38 -20.52
CA SER A 850 4.22 29.66 -20.32
C SER A 850 5.13 30.03 -21.49
N GLU A 851 5.82 31.16 -21.38
CA GLU A 851 6.89 31.59 -22.30
C GLU A 851 8.28 31.15 -21.84
N ASP A 852 8.37 30.41 -20.72
CA ASP A 852 9.64 29.91 -20.21
C ASP A 852 10.13 28.71 -21.04
N PHE A 853 11.22 28.93 -21.77
CA PHE A 853 11.87 27.92 -22.62
C PHE A 853 12.33 26.68 -21.83
N SER A 854 12.66 26.82 -20.55
CA SER A 854 13.19 25.73 -19.73
C SER A 854 12.10 24.83 -19.18
N THR A 855 10.92 25.36 -18.83
CA THR A 855 9.89 24.63 -18.08
C THR A 855 8.62 24.34 -18.87
N SER A 856 8.23 25.20 -19.81
CA SER A 856 6.97 25.05 -20.55
C SER A 856 6.86 23.69 -21.23
N LYS A 857 5.68 23.08 -21.12
CA LYS A 857 5.35 21.71 -21.55
C LYS A 857 6.29 20.65 -20.97
N GLY A 858 6.81 20.92 -19.77
CA GLY A 858 7.63 20.01 -19.01
C GLY A 858 9.01 19.74 -19.60
N ARG A 859 9.59 20.66 -20.39
CA ARG A 859 10.93 20.46 -20.99
C ARG A 859 12.03 20.19 -19.96
N ASN A 860 11.81 20.57 -18.70
CA ASN A 860 12.69 20.33 -17.56
C ASN A 860 12.59 18.91 -16.94
N TYR A 861 11.91 17.95 -17.56
CA TYR A 861 11.69 16.58 -17.05
C TYR A 861 12.96 15.90 -16.48
N HIS A 862 14.11 16.18 -17.10
CA HIS A 862 15.43 15.65 -16.68
C HIS A 862 16.44 16.76 -16.36
N GLN A 863 15.98 17.91 -15.86
CA GLN A 863 16.81 19.07 -15.53
C GLN A 863 16.64 19.51 -14.06
N GLY A 864 16.41 18.56 -13.15
CA GLY A 864 16.24 18.85 -11.73
C GLY A 864 15.25 17.96 -10.98
N PRO A 865 14.14 17.50 -11.58
CA PRO A 865 13.25 16.54 -10.92
C PRO A 865 14.02 15.30 -10.44
N GLU A 866 13.54 14.73 -9.35
CA GLU A 866 14.21 13.66 -8.61
C GLU A 866 13.66 12.31 -9.04
N TRP A 867 14.44 11.55 -9.80
CA TRP A 867 14.02 10.26 -10.35
C TRP A 867 14.38 9.12 -9.41
N LEU A 868 13.51 8.11 -9.26
CA LEU A 868 13.71 7.07 -8.25
C LEU A 868 14.58 5.90 -8.73
N TRP A 869 14.49 5.50 -10.00
CA TRP A 869 15.30 4.39 -10.50
C TRP A 869 16.83 4.61 -10.42
N PRO A 870 17.39 5.84 -10.63
CA PRO A 870 18.82 6.08 -10.45
C PRO A 870 19.25 5.96 -8.99
N THR A 871 18.34 6.10 -8.01
CA THR A 871 18.64 5.84 -6.59
C THR A 871 19.14 4.40 -6.40
N GLY A 872 18.56 3.43 -7.11
CA GLY A 872 19.01 2.05 -7.04
C GLY A 872 20.45 1.87 -7.53
N PHE A 873 20.78 2.42 -8.71
CA PHE A 873 22.14 2.40 -9.24
C PHE A 873 23.14 3.15 -8.35
N PHE A 874 22.77 4.33 -7.86
CA PHE A 874 23.57 5.10 -6.92
C PHE A 874 23.89 4.32 -5.64
N LEU A 875 22.89 3.72 -4.99
CA LEU A 875 23.10 2.97 -3.75
C LEU A 875 23.91 1.69 -3.98
N ARG A 876 23.72 1.01 -5.13
CA ARG A 876 24.52 -0.15 -5.53
C ARG A 876 25.99 0.21 -5.71
N ALA A 877 26.27 1.30 -6.44
CA ALA A 877 27.62 1.81 -6.62
C ALA A 877 28.25 2.24 -5.30
N LEU A 878 27.53 3.01 -4.48
CA LEU A 878 27.98 3.45 -3.16
C LEU A 878 28.34 2.26 -2.26
N LEU A 879 27.46 1.25 -2.17
CA LEU A 879 27.74 0.04 -1.38
C LEU A 879 28.99 -0.68 -1.88
N LYS A 880 29.09 -0.90 -3.19
CA LYS A 880 30.21 -1.61 -3.81
C LYS A 880 31.55 -0.94 -3.52
N PHE A 881 31.67 0.36 -3.79
CA PHE A 881 32.92 1.09 -3.58
C PHE A 881 33.22 1.35 -2.09
N ASP A 882 32.21 1.57 -1.24
CA ASP A 882 32.43 1.75 0.20
C ASP A 882 32.91 0.44 0.86
N LEU A 883 32.41 -0.71 0.42
CA LEU A 883 32.89 -2.02 0.87
C LEU A 883 34.32 -2.32 0.44
N LYS A 884 34.75 -1.89 -0.77
CA LYS A 884 36.15 -2.09 -1.22
C LYS A 884 37.16 -1.47 -0.26
N ARG A 885 36.89 -0.26 0.27
CA ARG A 885 37.79 0.41 1.22
C ARG A 885 37.69 -0.12 2.65
N ARG A 886 36.54 -0.68 3.07
CA ARG A 886 36.30 -1.12 4.45
C ARG A 886 36.85 -2.53 4.71
N LYS A 887 37.79 -2.63 5.65
CA LYS A 887 38.50 -3.90 5.93
C LYS A 887 37.98 -4.65 7.17
N THR A 888 37.42 -3.95 8.16
CA THR A 888 36.92 -4.58 9.39
C THR A 888 35.43 -4.94 9.29
N PRO A 889 34.95 -5.96 10.01
CA PRO A 889 33.53 -6.29 10.09
C PRO A 889 32.65 -5.11 10.51
N ALA A 890 33.03 -4.41 11.59
CA ALA A 890 32.28 -3.24 12.07
C ALA A 890 32.17 -2.14 11.00
N ALA A 891 33.26 -1.87 10.26
CA ALA A 891 33.21 -0.92 9.18
C ALA A 891 32.28 -1.41 8.05
N LYS A 892 32.35 -2.68 7.64
CA LYS A 892 31.43 -3.24 6.64
C LYS A 892 29.97 -3.15 7.09
N THR A 893 29.66 -3.44 8.36
CA THR A 893 28.32 -3.26 8.95
C THR A 893 27.85 -1.82 8.82
N GLU A 894 28.72 -0.85 9.11
CA GLU A 894 28.40 0.56 8.94
C GLU A 894 28.06 0.89 7.47
N ALA A 895 28.72 0.30 6.47
CA ALA A 895 28.34 0.50 5.06
C ALA A 895 26.88 0.10 4.81
N PHE A 896 26.46 -1.07 5.28
CA PHE A 896 25.05 -1.51 5.16
C PHE A 896 24.09 -0.61 5.94
N GLN A 897 24.48 -0.10 7.12
CA GLN A 897 23.67 0.86 7.88
C GLN A 897 23.53 2.18 7.12
N GLN A 898 24.59 2.67 6.47
CA GLN A 898 24.57 3.87 5.65
C GLN A 898 23.63 3.74 4.46
N ILE A 899 23.62 2.58 3.79
CA ILE A 899 22.63 2.27 2.73
C ILE A 899 21.22 2.23 3.31
N THR A 900 21.02 1.52 4.43
CA THR A 900 19.69 1.38 5.06
C THR A 900 19.10 2.74 5.44
N ARG A 901 19.91 3.66 5.95
CA ARG A 901 19.48 5.04 6.27
C ARG A 901 19.01 5.81 5.03
N ARG A 902 19.69 5.61 3.89
CA ARG A 902 19.34 6.26 2.62
C ARG A 902 18.09 5.69 1.95
N LEU A 903 17.61 4.53 2.40
CA LEU A 903 16.35 3.93 1.96
C LEU A 903 15.12 4.41 2.77
N ALA A 904 15.32 5.23 3.81
CA ALA A 904 14.22 5.62 4.71
C ALA A 904 13.05 6.28 3.98
N GLY A 905 13.33 7.23 3.08
CA GLY A 905 12.28 7.89 2.29
C GLY A 905 11.53 6.93 1.38
N CYS A 906 12.22 6.00 0.70
CA CYS A 906 11.56 5.00 -0.15
C CYS A 906 10.67 4.05 0.68
N LYS A 907 11.12 3.66 1.87
CA LYS A 907 10.33 2.82 2.80
C LYS A 907 9.07 3.53 3.27
N GLU A 908 9.14 4.81 3.57
CA GLU A 908 7.98 5.62 3.94
C GLU A 908 7.02 5.76 2.74
N ALA A 909 7.56 6.13 1.57
CA ALA A 909 6.79 6.39 0.36
C ALA A 909 5.94 5.20 -0.10
N ILE A 910 6.49 3.97 -0.09
CA ILE A 910 5.73 2.78 -0.52
C ILE A 910 4.57 2.45 0.42
N VAL A 911 4.72 2.73 1.73
CA VAL A 911 3.70 2.48 2.75
C VAL A 911 2.58 3.51 2.67
N SER A 912 2.93 4.78 2.41
CA SER A 912 1.99 5.89 2.28
C SER A 912 1.27 5.94 0.93
N SER A 913 1.81 5.29 -0.11
CA SER A 913 1.23 5.28 -1.44
C SER A 913 -0.03 4.42 -1.52
N ASP A 914 -1.08 4.95 -2.15
CA ASP A 914 -2.31 4.20 -2.46
C ASP A 914 -2.05 3.07 -3.48
N TRP A 915 -1.03 3.25 -4.33
CA TRP A 915 -0.65 2.34 -5.41
C TRP A 915 0.25 1.18 -4.95
N ALA A 916 0.62 1.10 -3.66
CA ALA A 916 1.51 0.06 -3.13
C ALA A 916 2.81 -0.09 -3.94
N GLY A 917 3.37 1.03 -4.39
CA GLY A 917 4.56 1.09 -5.23
C GLY A 917 5.26 2.44 -5.09
N LEU A 918 6.36 2.59 -5.83
CA LEU A 918 7.17 3.81 -5.83
C LEU A 918 6.97 4.58 -7.14
N THR A 919 6.83 5.89 -7.00
CA THR A 919 6.63 6.83 -8.11
C THR A 919 7.79 6.82 -9.11
N GLU A 920 7.56 7.31 -10.31
CA GLU A 920 8.60 7.56 -11.33
C GLU A 920 9.62 8.58 -10.84
N LEU A 921 9.09 9.73 -10.42
CA LEU A 921 9.85 10.88 -9.96
C LEU A 921 9.09 11.66 -8.88
N THR A 922 9.84 12.50 -8.19
CA THR A 922 9.34 13.56 -7.32
C THR A 922 9.85 14.91 -7.84
N GLN A 923 9.21 15.98 -7.38
CA GLN A 923 9.77 17.31 -7.53
C GLN A 923 10.97 17.47 -6.57
N LYS A 924 11.47 18.70 -6.46
CA LYS A 924 12.48 19.09 -5.48
C LYS A 924 12.18 18.58 -4.07
N ASP A 925 13.21 18.04 -3.41
CA ASP A 925 13.22 17.63 -2.00
C ASP A 925 12.08 16.65 -1.67
N GLY A 926 11.75 15.73 -2.60
CA GLY A 926 10.70 14.73 -2.43
C GLY A 926 9.26 15.26 -2.53
N ALA A 927 9.06 16.51 -2.94
CA ALA A 927 7.72 17.08 -3.09
C ALA A 927 6.89 16.33 -4.15
N TYR A 928 5.59 16.22 -3.90
CA TYR A 928 4.67 15.48 -4.78
C TYR A 928 4.64 16.05 -6.20
N CYS A 929 4.73 15.17 -7.20
CA CYS A 929 4.61 15.50 -8.61
C CYS A 929 3.30 14.92 -9.17
N PRO A 930 2.30 15.75 -9.54
CA PRO A 930 1.01 15.25 -10.03
C PRO A 930 1.10 14.58 -11.41
N ASP A 931 2.10 14.93 -12.22
CA ASP A 931 2.33 14.36 -13.55
C ASP A 931 3.16 13.07 -13.52
N SER A 932 3.67 12.67 -12.34
CA SER A 932 4.49 11.48 -12.20
C SER A 932 3.63 10.22 -12.17
N SER A 933 4.06 9.16 -12.86
CA SER A 933 3.43 7.85 -12.66
C SER A 933 3.61 7.40 -11.19
N PRO A 934 2.52 7.12 -10.45
CA PRO A 934 2.59 6.84 -9.01
C PRO A 934 3.18 5.47 -8.65
N THR A 935 3.28 4.54 -9.59
CA THR A 935 3.99 3.27 -9.43
C THR A 935 4.70 2.87 -10.72
N GLN A 936 6.01 2.70 -10.66
CA GLN A 936 6.83 2.37 -11.83
C GLN A 936 7.74 1.16 -11.65
N ALA A 937 7.91 0.45 -12.76
CA ALA A 937 8.65 -0.80 -12.82
C ALA A 937 10.11 -0.63 -12.40
N TRP A 938 10.81 0.35 -12.96
CA TRP A 938 12.24 0.57 -12.72
C TRP A 938 12.55 1.08 -11.31
N SER A 939 11.67 1.88 -10.71
CA SER A 939 11.85 2.45 -9.37
C SER A 939 11.90 1.32 -8.34
N ALA A 940 11.02 0.33 -8.50
CA ALA A 940 11.07 -0.88 -7.68
C ALA A 940 12.20 -1.82 -8.11
N GLY A 941 12.34 -2.08 -9.42
CA GLY A 941 13.35 -3.00 -9.96
C GLY A 941 14.78 -2.67 -9.52
N CYS A 942 15.19 -1.41 -9.65
CA CYS A 942 16.54 -0.99 -9.29
C CYS A 942 16.81 -1.01 -7.77
N LEU A 943 15.77 -0.93 -6.92
CA LEU A 943 15.92 -1.12 -5.47
C LEU A 943 15.96 -2.62 -5.08
N ILE A 944 15.27 -3.50 -5.80
CA ILE A 944 15.44 -4.95 -5.64
C ILE A 944 16.87 -5.36 -6.05
N ASP A 945 17.41 -4.75 -7.11
CA ASP A 945 18.79 -4.98 -7.52
C ASP A 945 19.80 -4.69 -6.40
N LEU A 946 19.57 -3.64 -5.62
CA LEU A 946 20.39 -3.31 -4.44
C LEU A 946 20.36 -4.44 -3.41
N TYR A 947 19.19 -4.98 -3.09
CA TYR A 947 19.07 -6.12 -2.17
C TYR A 947 19.74 -7.37 -2.74
N HIS A 948 19.59 -7.61 -4.04
CA HIS A 948 20.22 -8.74 -4.71
C HIS A 948 21.76 -8.66 -4.62
N ASP A 949 22.33 -7.49 -4.90
CA ASP A 949 23.77 -7.25 -4.80
C ASP A 949 24.26 -7.32 -3.35
N ALA A 950 23.52 -6.71 -2.42
CA ALA A 950 23.84 -6.72 -0.99
C ALA A 950 23.91 -8.16 -0.44
N ALA A 951 23.04 -9.06 -0.91
CA ALA A 951 23.02 -10.46 -0.51
C ALA A 951 24.20 -11.30 -1.06
N GLN A 952 24.99 -10.77 -2.01
CA GLN A 952 26.18 -11.46 -2.52
C GLN A 952 27.41 -11.27 -1.62
N TYR A 953 27.40 -10.28 -0.72
CA TYR A 953 28.50 -10.08 0.21
C TYR A 953 28.37 -11.01 1.41
N ASP A 954 29.48 -11.64 1.81
CA ASP A 954 29.53 -12.49 3.00
C ASP A 954 29.29 -11.66 4.28
N VAL A 955 28.04 -11.70 4.76
CA VAL A 955 27.60 -11.05 5.99
C VAL A 955 27.81 -11.92 7.23
N SER A 956 28.25 -13.17 7.10
CA SER A 956 28.48 -14.09 8.23
C SER A 956 29.58 -13.60 9.17
N GLN A 957 30.43 -12.69 8.69
CA GLN A 957 31.48 -12.04 9.47
C GLN A 957 31.01 -10.80 10.23
N LEU A 958 29.79 -10.27 9.98
CA LEU A 958 29.30 -9.01 10.54
C LEU A 958 28.70 -9.13 11.95
N SER A 959 28.45 -10.36 12.42
CA SER A 959 27.77 -10.65 13.69
C SER A 959 28.65 -11.33 14.75
N LYS A 960 29.97 -11.33 14.59
CA LYS A 960 30.91 -11.76 15.64
C LYS A 960 31.47 -10.59 16.42
#